data_AF-Q227R5-F1
#
_entry.id   AF-Q227R5-F1
#
_cell.length_a   1.000
_cell.length_b   1.000
_cell.length_c   1.000
_cell.angle_alpha   90.00
_cell.angle_beta   90.00
_cell.angle_gamma   90.00
#
_symmetry.space_group_name_H-M   'P 1'
#
loop_
_entity.id
_entity.type
_entity.pdbx_description
1 polymer ?
#
loop_
_entity_poly.entity_id
_entity_poly.type
_entity_poly.pdbx_seq_one_letter_code
_entity_poly.pdbx_strand_id
1 'polypeptide(L)'
;MQDLNKTICLNILILFFFLQTQNLVSAHEGYACSHDYDDLIQETQKQLNEYFKQNPINSSEDQLNRNLGGLTTLPIRITTDFTRLTSQPGGPSITTDQINYLTSVSTTVVNLLSNFIKVQPNTVNNVFNKKQTSDGTCITVTPSLDDQTNGIPNSDLHLYFIFSSEPKAGYLANAGYCNLQQTSTYIRPNFGRVLFNIANMKNSGTNLEQYQNDVMVTLHEVIHVLGFSYGAMKNWYNKQTNQLLGQTAADNLITTQKIRGLDTKLLGSPNVLATAQKYYGCPTLKGMQLENQGGQGSINSHWERTVIRSEIMTASALTEGLNLTFFTIALLKDTGYWDDVNENLTDPIYWGRGKGCDFFEKACQSTTQYEEFATPDQSACSFWGDGQGKGSSSDSFGDTCNVIKIYSNRLCSDIANQNNQNNPAQFNADTSNDFSYNSKCFVSNIYSPNSQYQYKNENLRCHFYQCTPDKTQLTIYFSQIPNTQVVCRISDQGNQMTVVYQGKTLGQVTCPSNIARLCDDQQCVNFCTYNGICIRGQCLCNPGFGGVDCSQQCSGFISQEGICVASCPNGTFGNSDNVCRSTCPNGYYPDSGTGLCKQCDFSCSQCSGPSNNQCKACQFLTYLSNGSCVTTCPNGQFADEVSKTCFKCPDGCSSCTSYNNCTGCKSNYIKSLTSCINSSCTTPCATCKSATPTSCLSCAQNLYLQPSSNKCDSSCPLGYYKNSIDMTCTACLTGCKNCTDAKTCIQCDSSNGYRLYGSSCTICTKPCATCSSINPSSCLSCENSLYLQNNQCVATCSKGYFNGPNYTCSPCLKGCDECSDGNSCKTCNSQYKPFTYKNQQVCMNSQSCFSPCSTCIGSFQPATCASCNPNFYLQGTSCVAKCNQGYYGNKSNQTCTQCPTNCSNCSDPSTCLSCSNNYFLS
;
A
#
# COMPACT_ATOMS: atom_id res chain seq x y z
N MET A 1 63.53 -18.27 -9.98
CA MET A 1 62.57 -17.35 -10.63
C MET A 1 61.27 -18.02 -11.11
N GLN A 2 61.11 -19.36 -11.03
CA GLN A 2 59.83 -20.02 -11.32
C GLN A 2 58.96 -20.29 -10.08
N ASP A 3 59.53 -20.32 -8.86
CA ASP A 3 58.73 -20.51 -7.62
C ASP A 3 58.16 -19.23 -7.00
N LEU A 4 58.65 -18.04 -7.40
CA LEU A 4 58.10 -16.77 -6.90
C LEU A 4 56.77 -16.40 -7.59
N ASN A 5 56.54 -16.87 -8.82
CA ASN A 5 55.32 -16.58 -9.59
C ASN A 5 54.13 -17.49 -9.24
N LYS A 6 54.36 -18.69 -8.69
CA LYS A 6 53.27 -19.58 -8.22
C LYS A 6 52.65 -19.10 -6.91
N THR A 7 53.46 -18.57 -5.99
CA THR A 7 52.99 -18.07 -4.69
C THR A 7 52.23 -16.75 -4.81
N ILE A 8 52.54 -15.93 -5.83
CA ILE A 8 51.82 -14.68 -6.11
C ILE A 8 50.47 -14.97 -6.79
N CYS A 9 50.38 -15.94 -7.72
CA CYS A 9 49.09 -16.33 -8.31
C CYS A 9 48.15 -17.02 -7.30
N LEU A 10 48.67 -17.82 -6.38
CA LEU A 10 47.85 -18.50 -5.36
C LEU A 10 47.31 -17.51 -4.31
N ASN A 11 48.09 -16.49 -3.92
CA ASN A 11 47.63 -15.45 -3.00
C ASN A 11 46.65 -14.46 -3.66
N ILE A 12 46.74 -14.22 -4.98
CA ILE A 12 45.76 -13.40 -5.71
C ILE A 12 44.44 -14.16 -5.92
N LEU A 13 44.47 -15.48 -6.12
CA LEU A 13 43.25 -16.31 -6.15
C LEU A 13 42.58 -16.43 -4.77
N ILE A 14 43.37 -16.49 -3.69
CA ILE A 14 42.84 -16.51 -2.32
C ILE A 14 42.30 -15.11 -1.93
N LEU A 15 42.91 -14.01 -2.36
CA LEU A 15 42.32 -12.67 -2.16
C LEU A 15 41.03 -12.47 -2.98
N PHE A 16 40.92 -13.05 -4.18
CA PHE A 16 39.68 -13.02 -4.97
C PHE A 16 38.56 -13.88 -4.35
N PHE A 17 38.90 -14.97 -3.65
CA PHE A 17 37.92 -15.79 -2.92
C PHE A 17 37.55 -15.20 -1.54
N PHE A 18 38.43 -14.44 -0.88
CA PHE A 18 38.14 -13.80 0.41
C PHE A 18 37.41 -12.45 0.31
N LEU A 19 37.37 -11.81 -0.87
CA LEU A 19 36.58 -10.58 -1.09
C LEU A 19 35.11 -10.83 -1.48
N GLN A 20 34.66 -12.08 -1.57
CA GLN A 20 33.24 -12.44 -1.78
C GLN A 20 32.47 -12.82 -0.50
N THR A 21 33.07 -12.69 0.69
CA THR A 21 32.36 -13.00 1.94
C THR A 21 32.49 -11.89 2.97
N GLN A 22 32.04 -10.69 2.60
CA GLN A 22 31.49 -9.75 3.58
C GLN A 22 30.03 -9.50 3.24
N ASN A 23 29.20 -10.46 3.64
CA ASN A 23 27.74 -10.32 3.73
C ASN A 23 27.43 -9.30 4.83
N LEU A 24 27.40 -8.03 4.44
CA LEU A 24 26.62 -7.01 5.13
C LEU A 24 25.19 -7.09 4.59
N VAL A 25 24.26 -7.19 5.53
CA VAL A 25 22.81 -7.32 5.42
C VAL A 25 22.22 -6.75 4.11
N SER A 26 21.88 -7.65 3.18
CA SER A 26 20.82 -7.47 2.19
C SER A 26 19.74 -8.50 2.56
N ALA A 27 18.67 -8.07 3.21
CA ALA A 27 17.67 -8.99 3.75
C ALA A 27 16.66 -9.51 2.71
N HIS A 28 16.58 -8.93 1.49
CA HIS A 28 15.47 -9.22 0.55
C HIS A 28 15.82 -9.42 -0.93
N GLU A 29 17.08 -9.25 -1.35
CA GLU A 29 17.49 -9.63 -2.72
C GLU A 29 18.16 -11.00 -2.70
N GLY A 30 17.38 -12.08 -2.85
CA GLY A 30 17.95 -13.42 -2.99
C GLY A 30 17.08 -14.61 -2.58
N TYR A 31 15.86 -14.37 -2.07
CA TYR A 31 14.95 -15.45 -1.67
C TYR A 31 13.86 -15.67 -2.72
N ALA A 32 13.80 -16.87 -3.30
CA ALA A 32 12.76 -17.33 -4.22
C ALA A 32 11.63 -18.03 -3.48
N CYS A 33 10.40 -17.87 -3.97
CA CYS A 33 9.24 -18.61 -3.45
C CYS A 33 9.35 -20.11 -3.79
N SER A 34 9.00 -21.00 -2.85
CA SER A 34 9.33 -22.44 -2.92
C SER A 34 8.11 -23.37 -2.82
N HIS A 35 6.88 -22.87 -2.87
CA HIS A 35 5.67 -23.69 -2.68
C HIS A 35 5.50 -24.80 -3.72
N ASP A 36 5.96 -24.62 -4.97
CA ASP A 36 5.89 -25.68 -5.98
C ASP A 36 7.14 -26.60 -6.00
N TYR A 37 8.10 -26.43 -5.09
CA TYR A 37 9.14 -27.46 -4.83
C TYR A 37 8.70 -28.49 -3.78
N ASP A 38 7.59 -28.22 -3.08
CA ASP A 38 7.02 -29.16 -2.12
C ASP A 38 6.23 -30.21 -2.90
N ASP A 39 6.89 -31.33 -3.22
CA ASP A 39 6.28 -32.49 -3.89
C ASP A 39 4.96 -32.91 -3.22
N LEU A 40 4.84 -32.68 -1.89
CA LEU A 40 3.65 -33.00 -1.14
C LEU A 40 2.49 -32.05 -1.46
N ILE A 41 2.74 -30.75 -1.70
CA ILE A 41 1.69 -29.82 -2.15
C ILE A 41 1.17 -30.24 -3.52
N GLN A 42 2.07 -30.53 -4.47
CA GLN A 42 1.68 -30.95 -5.82
C GLN A 42 0.88 -32.27 -5.80
N GLU A 43 1.35 -33.26 -5.04
CA GLU A 43 0.67 -34.54 -4.89
C GLU A 43 -0.69 -34.35 -4.20
N THR A 44 -0.77 -33.52 -3.16
CA THR A 44 -2.03 -33.20 -2.48
C THR A 44 -3.04 -32.59 -3.46
N GLN A 45 -2.62 -31.62 -4.28
CA GLN A 45 -3.48 -31.02 -5.29
C GLN A 45 -3.95 -32.03 -6.35
N LYS A 46 -3.10 -33.00 -6.72
CA LYS A 46 -3.49 -34.09 -7.62
C LYS A 46 -4.50 -35.03 -6.97
N GLN A 47 -4.26 -35.45 -5.73
CA GLN A 47 -5.16 -36.34 -4.99
C GLN A 47 -6.54 -35.72 -4.76
N LEU A 48 -6.60 -34.42 -4.46
CA LEU A 48 -7.87 -33.70 -4.38
C LEU A 48 -8.68 -33.81 -5.66
N ASN A 49 -8.05 -33.60 -6.82
CA ASN A 49 -8.71 -33.72 -8.11
C ASN A 49 -9.26 -35.13 -8.36
N GLU A 50 -8.47 -36.16 -8.04
CA GLU A 50 -8.84 -37.57 -8.19
C GLU A 50 -10.00 -37.95 -7.24
N TYR A 51 -9.96 -37.48 -5.99
CA TYR A 51 -11.01 -37.69 -5.01
C TYR A 51 -12.36 -37.15 -5.50
N PHE A 52 -12.43 -35.90 -5.97
CA PHE A 52 -13.69 -35.30 -6.42
C PHE A 52 -14.17 -35.80 -7.80
N LYS A 53 -13.29 -36.42 -8.60
CA LYS A 53 -13.71 -37.20 -9.77
C LYS A 53 -14.49 -38.45 -9.38
N GLN A 54 -14.10 -39.11 -8.29
CA GLN A 54 -14.75 -40.32 -7.78
C GLN A 54 -15.96 -40.03 -6.89
N ASN A 55 -16.02 -38.82 -6.31
CA ASN A 55 -17.07 -38.37 -5.40
C ASN A 55 -17.75 -37.10 -5.94
N PRO A 56 -18.48 -37.18 -7.08
CA PRO A 56 -19.11 -36.03 -7.71
C PRO A 56 -20.22 -35.43 -6.84
N ILE A 57 -20.52 -34.14 -7.04
CA ILE A 57 -21.56 -33.44 -6.29
C ILE A 57 -22.95 -34.01 -6.61
N ASN A 58 -23.67 -34.48 -5.59
CA ASN A 58 -25.06 -34.87 -5.73
C ASN A 58 -25.97 -33.64 -5.65
N SER A 59 -26.41 -33.14 -6.81
CA SER A 59 -27.23 -31.93 -6.94
C SER A 59 -28.74 -32.16 -6.85
N SER A 60 -29.21 -33.41 -6.76
CA SER A 60 -30.63 -33.77 -6.92
C SER A 60 -31.47 -33.68 -5.63
N GLU A 61 -30.87 -33.60 -4.45
CA GLU A 61 -31.60 -33.38 -3.19
C GLU A 61 -32.03 -31.91 -2.97
N ASP A 62 -31.54 -30.99 -3.81
CA ASP A 62 -31.49 -29.57 -3.46
C ASP A 62 -32.37 -28.63 -4.29
N GLN A 63 -32.95 -29.13 -5.40
CA GLN A 63 -33.98 -28.37 -6.12
C GLN A 63 -35.28 -28.24 -5.30
N LEU A 64 -35.50 -29.11 -4.31
CA LEU A 64 -36.69 -29.10 -3.45
C LEU A 64 -36.59 -28.13 -2.26
N ASN A 65 -35.40 -27.59 -1.94
CA ASN A 65 -35.17 -26.85 -0.68
C ASN A 65 -34.59 -25.42 -0.80
N ARG A 66 -34.46 -24.82 -1.99
CA ARG A 66 -34.01 -23.40 -2.06
C ARG A 66 -34.81 -22.49 -2.99
N ASN A 67 -35.57 -21.60 -2.36
CA ASN A 67 -35.65 -20.20 -2.74
C ASN A 67 -34.22 -19.62 -2.80
N LEU A 68 -33.63 -19.50 -3.99
CA LEU A 68 -32.27 -18.98 -4.24
C LEU A 68 -32.11 -17.47 -3.94
N GLY A 69 -33.02 -16.86 -3.18
CA GLY A 69 -33.04 -15.43 -2.83
C GLY A 69 -32.63 -15.09 -1.40
N GLY A 70 -31.96 -15.98 -0.66
CA GLY A 70 -31.79 -15.82 0.80
C GLY A 70 -30.49 -16.31 1.47
N LEU A 71 -29.41 -16.61 0.75
CA LEU A 71 -28.12 -16.92 1.40
C LEU A 71 -27.33 -15.64 1.66
N THR A 72 -27.20 -15.26 2.94
CA THR A 72 -26.39 -14.10 3.36
C THR A 72 -24.91 -14.44 3.29
N THR A 73 -24.16 -13.81 2.39
CA THR A 73 -22.70 -13.87 2.35
C THR A 73 -22.13 -13.05 3.51
N LEU A 74 -21.13 -13.60 4.20
CA LEU A 74 -20.49 -12.98 5.37
C LEU A 74 -18.97 -13.01 5.24
N PRO A 75 -18.24 -12.16 5.98
CA PRO A 75 -16.80 -12.27 6.13
C PRO A 75 -16.33 -13.71 6.40
N ILE A 76 -15.26 -14.14 5.75
CA ILE A 76 -14.67 -15.47 5.99
C ILE A 76 -14.22 -15.62 7.44
N ARG A 77 -14.55 -16.75 8.06
CA ARG A 77 -14.04 -17.10 9.40
C ARG A 77 -12.82 -17.99 9.24
N ILE A 78 -11.65 -17.44 9.55
CA ILE A 78 -10.38 -18.19 9.51
C ILE A 78 -9.96 -18.52 10.93
N THR A 79 -9.71 -19.81 11.18
CA THR A 79 -9.18 -20.31 12.45
C THR A 79 -7.74 -20.75 12.27
N THR A 80 -6.94 -20.70 13.33
CA THR A 80 -5.52 -21.00 13.27
C THR A 80 -5.09 -21.99 14.35
N ASP A 81 -4.09 -22.81 14.05
CA ASP A 81 -3.37 -23.62 15.04
C ASP A 81 -1.93 -23.12 15.16
N PHE A 82 -1.66 -22.38 16.25
CA PHE A 82 -0.32 -21.91 16.62
C PHE A 82 0.40 -22.85 17.60
N THR A 83 -0.25 -23.93 18.07
CA THR A 83 0.35 -24.86 19.03
C THR A 83 1.57 -25.59 18.46
N ARG A 84 1.72 -25.56 17.13
CA ARG A 84 2.83 -26.15 16.39
C ARG A 84 4.02 -25.20 16.21
N LEU A 85 3.88 -23.93 16.58
CA LEU A 85 5.00 -22.98 16.71
C LEU A 85 5.71 -23.18 18.05
N THR A 86 6.08 -24.41 18.39
CA THR A 86 6.83 -24.74 19.60
C THR A 86 7.91 -25.75 19.30
N SER A 87 9.01 -25.73 20.05
CA SER A 87 10.10 -26.71 19.91
C SER A 87 9.58 -28.15 20.01
N GLN A 88 9.89 -28.97 19.00
CA GLN A 88 9.57 -30.40 18.97
C GLN A 88 10.83 -31.24 19.22
N PRO A 89 10.72 -32.45 19.80
CA PRO A 89 11.86 -33.36 19.97
C PRO A 89 12.57 -33.64 18.63
N GLY A 90 13.87 -33.31 18.53
CA GLY A 90 14.65 -33.47 17.30
C GLY A 90 14.44 -32.40 16.22
N GLY A 91 13.58 -31.41 16.48
CA GLY A 91 13.34 -30.27 15.58
C GLY A 91 14.23 -29.05 15.89
N PRO A 92 14.18 -28.00 15.04
CA PRO A 92 14.91 -26.76 15.29
C PRO A 92 14.37 -26.03 16.53
N SER A 93 15.27 -25.35 17.25
CA SER A 93 14.89 -24.54 18.40
C SER A 93 14.24 -23.23 17.96
N ILE A 94 13.18 -22.83 18.66
CA ILE A 94 12.51 -21.54 18.47
C ILE A 94 12.36 -20.83 19.81
N THR A 95 12.61 -19.52 19.81
CA THR A 95 12.49 -18.67 21.01
C THR A 95 11.06 -18.16 21.20
N THR A 96 10.67 -17.84 22.43
CA THR A 96 9.35 -17.25 22.72
C THR A 96 9.10 -15.96 21.92
N ASP A 97 10.11 -15.13 21.73
CA ASP A 97 9.99 -13.89 20.95
C ASP A 97 9.68 -14.19 19.47
N GLN A 98 10.34 -15.20 18.88
CA GLN A 98 10.03 -15.65 17.52
C GLN A 98 8.62 -16.24 17.42
N ILE A 99 8.17 -17.01 18.42
CA ILE A 99 6.79 -17.54 18.46
C ILE A 99 5.78 -16.39 18.46
N ASN A 100 5.96 -15.42 19.37
CA ASN A 100 5.09 -14.25 19.48
C ASN A 100 5.09 -13.43 18.18
N TYR A 101 6.27 -13.26 17.57
CA TYR A 101 6.44 -12.55 16.31
C TYR A 101 5.67 -13.22 15.17
N LEU A 102 5.91 -14.52 14.92
CA LEU A 102 5.23 -15.27 13.86
C LEU A 102 3.71 -15.35 14.11
N THR A 103 3.29 -15.45 15.37
CA THR A 103 1.88 -15.41 15.75
C THR A 103 1.26 -14.05 15.42
N SER A 104 1.95 -12.95 15.72
CA SER A 104 1.48 -11.61 15.35
C SER A 104 1.37 -11.43 13.84
N VAL A 105 2.43 -11.77 13.08
CA VAL A 105 2.44 -11.73 11.62
C VAL A 105 1.26 -12.50 11.03
N SER A 106 1.06 -13.73 11.51
CA SER A 106 -0.03 -14.61 11.07
C SER A 106 -1.42 -14.05 11.42
N THR A 107 -1.56 -13.48 12.62
CA THR A 107 -2.81 -12.85 13.08
C THR A 107 -3.17 -11.65 12.21
N THR A 108 -2.18 -10.84 11.83
CA THR A 108 -2.36 -9.70 10.94
C THR A 108 -2.89 -10.13 9.57
N VAL A 109 -2.32 -11.19 8.98
CA VAL A 109 -2.80 -11.76 7.71
C VAL A 109 -4.23 -12.28 7.83
N VAL A 110 -4.55 -13.02 8.90
CA VAL A 110 -5.91 -13.53 9.15
C VAL A 110 -6.93 -12.38 9.32
N ASN A 111 -6.56 -11.33 10.04
CA ASN A 111 -7.40 -10.14 10.22
C ASN A 111 -7.66 -9.43 8.89
N LEU A 112 -6.62 -9.26 8.06
CA LEU A 112 -6.77 -8.73 6.71
C LEU A 112 -7.72 -9.59 5.88
N LEU A 113 -7.50 -10.91 5.83
CA LEU A 113 -8.28 -11.83 5.01
C LEU A 113 -9.76 -11.87 5.41
N SER A 114 -10.05 -11.71 6.70
CA SER A 114 -11.43 -11.60 7.19
C SER A 114 -12.14 -10.35 6.68
N ASN A 115 -11.42 -9.25 6.46
CA ASN A 115 -11.96 -8.02 5.86
C ASN A 115 -11.97 -8.05 4.31
N PHE A 116 -11.32 -9.07 3.74
CA PHE A 116 -10.98 -9.17 2.33
C PHE A 116 -11.88 -10.14 1.57
N ILE A 117 -12.28 -11.25 2.19
CA ILE A 117 -13.04 -12.32 1.52
C ILE A 117 -14.42 -12.48 2.16
N LYS A 118 -15.44 -12.61 1.32
CA LYS A 118 -16.78 -13.05 1.73
C LYS A 118 -17.07 -14.44 1.21
N VAL A 119 -17.79 -15.19 2.03
CA VAL A 119 -18.22 -16.56 1.77
C VAL A 119 -19.64 -16.80 2.26
N GLN A 120 -20.28 -17.84 1.71
CA GLN A 120 -21.35 -18.56 2.38
C GLN A 120 -20.73 -19.35 3.54
N PRO A 121 -21.02 -19.02 4.81
CA PRO A 121 -20.34 -19.65 5.93
C PRO A 121 -20.74 -21.12 6.06
N ASN A 122 -19.80 -21.94 6.53
CA ASN A 122 -20.07 -23.32 6.93
C ASN A 122 -21.16 -23.35 8.01
N THR A 123 -22.20 -24.15 7.78
CA THR A 123 -23.32 -24.36 8.71
C THR A 123 -23.03 -25.44 9.76
N VAL A 124 -21.98 -26.23 9.52
CA VAL A 124 -21.48 -27.28 10.41
C VAL A 124 -20.00 -27.02 10.72
N ASN A 125 -19.45 -27.76 11.68
CA ASN A 125 -18.03 -27.70 12.00
C ASN A 125 -17.17 -28.06 10.78
N ASN A 126 -16.01 -27.40 10.67
CA ASN A 126 -15.04 -27.64 9.61
C ASN A 126 -14.25 -28.92 9.89
N VAL A 127 -14.45 -29.97 9.10
CA VAL A 127 -13.87 -31.30 9.34
C VAL A 127 -12.78 -31.60 8.32
N PHE A 128 -11.61 -32.05 8.80
CA PHE A 128 -10.52 -32.52 7.96
C PHE A 128 -10.83 -33.92 7.42
N ASN A 129 -10.79 -34.10 6.11
CA ASN A 129 -11.06 -35.38 5.46
C ASN A 129 -9.77 -36.01 4.95
N LYS A 130 -9.24 -36.95 5.74
CA LYS A 130 -8.01 -37.71 5.41
C LYS A 130 -8.06 -38.51 4.11
N LYS A 131 -9.26 -38.77 3.54
CA LYS A 131 -9.39 -39.50 2.27
C LYS A 131 -9.01 -38.65 1.05
N GLN A 132 -8.92 -37.33 1.22
CA GLN A 132 -8.55 -36.42 0.14
C GLN A 132 -7.02 -36.24 0.00
N THR A 133 -6.25 -36.81 0.93
CA THR A 133 -4.79 -36.70 1.02
C THR A 133 -4.18 -38.10 0.99
N SER A 134 -3.02 -38.28 0.35
CA SER A 134 -2.39 -39.60 0.18
C SER A 134 -1.89 -40.22 1.49
N ASP A 135 -1.40 -39.39 2.42
CA ASP A 135 -0.79 -39.80 3.69
C ASP A 135 -1.66 -39.48 4.92
N GLY A 136 -2.86 -38.93 4.70
CA GLY A 136 -3.76 -38.51 5.76
C GLY A 136 -3.31 -37.23 6.49
N THR A 137 -2.33 -36.49 5.96
CA THR A 137 -1.81 -35.25 6.57
C THR A 137 -2.25 -34.01 5.80
N CYS A 138 -2.27 -32.86 6.48
CA CYS A 138 -2.36 -31.56 5.84
C CYS A 138 -0.95 -31.05 5.51
N ILE A 139 -0.36 -31.56 4.43
CA ILE A 139 0.98 -31.21 3.96
C ILE A 139 2.00 -31.27 5.12
N THR A 140 2.40 -32.49 5.52
CA THR A 140 3.27 -32.84 6.66
C THR A 140 2.65 -32.67 8.05
N VAL A 141 1.60 -31.85 8.19
CA VAL A 141 0.94 -31.66 9.48
C VAL A 141 -0.09 -32.76 9.71
N THR A 142 0.06 -33.54 10.77
CA THR A 142 -0.98 -34.51 11.19
C THR A 142 -2.10 -33.76 11.93
N PRO A 143 -3.34 -33.70 11.37
CA PRO A 143 -4.47 -33.05 12.02
C PRO A 143 -4.87 -33.78 13.31
N SER A 144 -5.42 -33.05 14.27
CA SER A 144 -5.88 -33.66 15.52
C SER A 144 -7.01 -34.67 15.27
N LEU A 145 -7.24 -35.61 16.19
CA LEU A 145 -8.40 -36.51 16.09
C LEU A 145 -9.71 -35.73 16.13
N ASP A 146 -9.73 -34.62 16.86
CA ASP A 146 -10.89 -33.73 16.97
C ASP A 146 -11.19 -33.06 15.62
N ASP A 147 -10.16 -32.53 14.94
CA ASP A 147 -10.26 -31.90 13.60
C ASP A 147 -10.86 -32.87 12.57
N GLN A 148 -10.58 -34.17 12.71
CA GLN A 148 -11.03 -35.23 11.81
C GLN A 148 -12.45 -35.76 12.13
N THR A 149 -12.93 -35.57 13.36
CA THR A 149 -14.17 -36.21 13.85
C THR A 149 -15.24 -35.19 14.18
N ASN A 150 -15.00 -34.35 15.19
CA ASN A 150 -15.94 -33.30 15.61
C ASN A 150 -15.81 -32.04 14.74
N GLY A 151 -14.62 -31.78 14.20
CA GLY A 151 -14.31 -30.61 13.40
C GLY A 151 -14.27 -29.31 14.19
N ILE A 152 -13.80 -28.25 13.53
CA ILE A 152 -13.54 -26.95 14.14
C ILE A 152 -14.80 -26.06 14.01
N PRO A 153 -15.39 -25.61 15.12
CA PRO A 153 -16.59 -24.76 15.06
C PRO A 153 -16.26 -23.38 14.52
N ASN A 154 -17.25 -22.73 13.89
CA ASN A 154 -17.14 -21.37 13.35
C ASN A 154 -15.93 -21.15 12.42
N SER A 155 -15.56 -22.18 11.66
CA SER A 155 -14.40 -22.15 10.76
C SER A 155 -14.86 -22.37 9.33
N ASP A 156 -14.45 -21.49 8.43
CA ASP A 156 -14.60 -21.63 6.97
C ASP A 156 -13.30 -22.08 6.32
N LEU A 157 -12.17 -21.68 6.91
CA LEU A 157 -10.81 -22.09 6.59
C LEU A 157 -10.01 -22.25 7.89
N HIS A 158 -9.27 -23.35 8.01
CA HIS A 158 -8.33 -23.57 9.10
C HIS A 158 -6.89 -23.57 8.60
N LEU A 159 -6.00 -22.86 9.28
CA LEU A 159 -4.58 -22.74 8.92
C LEU A 159 -3.68 -23.30 10.02
N TYR A 160 -2.87 -24.29 9.67
CA TYR A 160 -1.77 -24.75 10.51
C TYR A 160 -0.53 -23.90 10.26
N PHE A 161 0.05 -23.34 11.32
CA PHE A 161 1.31 -22.60 11.24
C PHE A 161 2.45 -23.42 11.84
N ILE A 162 3.45 -23.69 11.01
CA ILE A 162 4.64 -24.48 11.40
C ILE A 162 5.92 -23.75 11.01
N PHE A 163 7.07 -24.29 11.44
CA PHE A 163 8.37 -23.70 11.14
C PHE A 163 9.46 -24.74 10.87
N SER A 164 10.45 -24.35 10.06
CA SER A 164 11.71 -25.04 9.81
C SER A 164 12.88 -24.07 9.98
N SER A 165 14.12 -24.57 10.03
CA SER A 165 15.33 -23.76 10.14
C SER A 165 16.36 -24.22 9.12
N GLU A 166 16.23 -23.76 7.89
CA GLU A 166 17.04 -24.17 6.75
C GLU A 166 17.82 -22.98 6.18
N PRO A 167 19.02 -22.65 6.71
CA PRO A 167 19.77 -21.44 6.34
C PRO A 167 20.29 -21.45 4.90
N LYS A 168 20.32 -22.62 4.24
CA LYS A 168 20.71 -22.77 2.83
C LYS A 168 19.52 -22.75 1.89
N ALA A 169 18.29 -22.84 2.41
CA ALA A 169 17.12 -22.83 1.57
C ALA A 169 16.87 -21.42 1.04
N GLY A 170 16.44 -21.34 -0.21
CA GLY A 170 16.17 -20.08 -0.90
C GLY A 170 14.84 -19.43 -0.54
N TYR A 171 14.06 -19.95 0.42
CA TYR A 171 12.72 -19.45 0.73
C TYR A 171 12.61 -18.85 2.14
N LEU A 172 11.67 -17.92 2.30
CA LEU A 172 11.27 -17.33 3.59
C LEU A 172 10.10 -18.09 4.22
N ALA A 173 9.12 -18.46 3.40
CA ALA A 173 7.97 -19.24 3.80
C ALA A 173 7.46 -20.09 2.63
N ASN A 174 6.48 -20.95 2.89
CA ASN A 174 5.82 -21.80 1.90
C ASN A 174 4.41 -22.15 2.39
N ALA A 175 3.38 -22.06 1.56
CA ALA A 175 2.04 -22.54 1.91
C ALA A 175 1.26 -23.24 0.78
N GLY A 176 0.26 -24.02 1.20
CA GLY A 176 -0.68 -24.71 0.32
C GLY A 176 -1.93 -25.15 1.08
N TYR A 177 -3.03 -25.38 0.34
CA TYR A 177 -4.23 -25.99 0.90
C TYR A 177 -4.19 -27.51 0.75
N CYS A 178 -4.85 -28.22 1.67
CA CYS A 178 -4.78 -29.67 1.78
C CYS A 178 -6.13 -30.38 1.76
N ASN A 179 -7.23 -29.68 2.06
CA ASN A 179 -8.59 -30.19 1.87
C ASN A 179 -9.46 -29.16 1.13
N LEU A 180 -10.49 -29.68 0.48
CA LEU A 180 -11.62 -28.89 0.00
C LEU A 180 -12.89 -29.31 0.75
N GLN A 181 -13.65 -28.33 1.24
CA GLN A 181 -15.02 -28.53 1.71
C GLN A 181 -15.94 -28.55 0.51
N GLN A 182 -16.76 -29.59 0.42
CA GLN A 182 -17.85 -29.67 -0.54
C GLN A 182 -19.17 -29.48 0.21
N THR A 183 -19.98 -28.57 -0.32
CA THR A 183 -21.40 -28.47 0.00
C THR A 183 -22.19 -28.57 -1.29
N SER A 184 -23.49 -28.39 -1.20
CA SER A 184 -24.36 -28.36 -2.38
C SER A 184 -24.39 -27.00 -3.08
N THR A 185 -23.80 -25.96 -2.50
CA THR A 185 -23.70 -24.60 -3.10
C THR A 185 -22.29 -24.16 -3.42
N TYR A 186 -21.25 -24.78 -2.84
CA TYR A 186 -19.86 -24.40 -3.08
C TYR A 186 -18.88 -25.56 -2.89
N ILE A 187 -17.73 -25.44 -3.56
CA ILE A 187 -16.50 -26.13 -3.19
C ILE A 187 -15.41 -25.08 -2.94
N ARG A 188 -14.66 -25.19 -1.84
CA ARG A 188 -13.53 -24.30 -1.55
C ARG A 188 -12.49 -24.92 -0.60
N PRO A 189 -11.26 -24.42 -0.57
CA PRO A 189 -10.28 -24.75 0.47
C PRO A 189 -10.82 -24.53 1.88
N ASN A 190 -10.67 -25.53 2.74
CA ASN A 190 -11.10 -25.46 4.14
C ASN A 190 -10.00 -25.81 5.15
N PHE A 191 -8.91 -26.44 4.72
CA PHE A 191 -7.68 -26.59 5.51
C PHE A 191 -6.45 -26.24 4.67
N GLY A 192 -5.47 -25.58 5.28
CA GLY A 192 -4.18 -25.31 4.68
C GLY A 192 -3.06 -25.19 5.71
N ARG A 193 -1.83 -25.08 5.22
CA ARG A 193 -0.62 -25.04 6.05
C ARG A 193 0.31 -23.94 5.57
N VAL A 194 0.82 -23.15 6.51
CA VAL A 194 1.89 -22.15 6.32
C VAL A 194 3.15 -22.60 7.06
N LEU A 195 4.26 -22.72 6.35
CA LEU A 195 5.57 -23.11 6.87
C LEU A 195 6.53 -21.92 6.80
N PHE A 196 7.03 -21.46 7.96
CA PHE A 196 8.04 -20.40 8.05
C PHE A 196 9.46 -20.96 8.14
N ASN A 197 10.41 -20.37 7.41
CA ASN A 197 11.83 -20.66 7.57
C ASN A 197 12.50 -19.64 8.50
N ILE A 198 12.60 -19.99 9.79
CA ILE A 198 13.14 -19.08 10.82
C ILE A 198 14.64 -18.82 10.70
N ALA A 199 15.36 -19.60 9.87
CA ALA A 199 16.77 -19.31 9.58
C ALA A 199 16.94 -18.07 8.68
N ASN A 200 15.94 -17.79 7.84
CA ASN A 200 15.94 -16.68 6.89
C ASN A 200 15.04 -15.53 7.33
N MET A 201 13.95 -15.80 8.07
CA MET A 201 13.13 -14.78 8.73
C MET A 201 13.79 -14.34 10.04
N LYS A 202 14.78 -13.45 9.94
CA LYS A 202 15.67 -13.08 11.07
C LYS A 202 15.10 -12.04 12.04
N ASN A 203 13.92 -11.48 11.79
CA ASN A 203 13.34 -10.48 12.68
C ASN A 203 12.72 -11.15 13.91
N SER A 204 12.97 -10.58 15.08
CA SER A 204 12.33 -10.95 16.34
C SER A 204 11.49 -9.81 16.92
N GLY A 205 10.99 -8.91 16.06
CA GLY A 205 10.13 -7.78 16.46
C GLY A 205 10.87 -6.49 16.82
N THR A 206 12.01 -6.21 16.17
CA THR A 206 12.79 -4.98 16.42
C THR A 206 12.93 -4.05 15.21
N ASN A 207 12.60 -4.55 14.01
CA ASN A 207 12.51 -3.75 12.80
C ASN A 207 11.06 -3.72 12.27
N LEU A 208 10.44 -2.54 12.28
CA LEU A 208 9.03 -2.30 11.94
C LEU A 208 8.73 -2.47 10.44
N GLU A 209 9.64 -2.00 9.60
CA GLU A 209 9.55 -2.16 8.14
C GLU A 209 9.66 -3.65 7.75
N GLN A 210 10.61 -4.36 8.38
CA GLN A 210 10.75 -5.80 8.17
C GLN A 210 9.50 -6.59 8.61
N TYR A 211 8.78 -6.13 9.62
CA TYR A 211 7.51 -6.77 10.01
C TYR A 211 6.44 -6.64 8.92
N GLN A 212 6.30 -5.47 8.29
CA GLN A 212 5.38 -5.33 7.15
C GLN A 212 5.79 -6.24 6.00
N ASN A 213 7.09 -6.35 5.71
CA ASN A 213 7.59 -7.27 4.69
C ASN A 213 7.24 -8.73 5.02
N ASP A 214 7.40 -9.15 6.27
CA ASP A 214 7.07 -10.52 6.69
C ASP A 214 5.55 -10.77 6.67
N VAL A 215 4.72 -9.76 6.96
CA VAL A 215 3.25 -9.81 6.77
C VAL A 215 2.91 -10.00 5.29
N MET A 216 3.55 -9.26 4.38
CA MET A 216 3.31 -9.40 2.93
C MET A 216 3.78 -10.75 2.39
N VAL A 217 4.93 -11.26 2.85
CA VAL A 217 5.39 -12.62 2.52
C VAL A 217 4.41 -13.66 3.04
N THR A 218 3.91 -13.51 4.27
CA THR A 218 2.93 -14.45 4.82
C THR A 218 1.60 -14.39 4.05
N LEU A 219 1.17 -13.19 3.64
CA LEU A 219 -0.03 -13.01 2.83
C LEU A 219 0.13 -13.63 1.44
N HIS A 220 1.29 -13.44 0.80
CA HIS A 220 1.66 -14.10 -0.46
C HIS A 220 1.48 -15.62 -0.36
N GLU A 221 2.06 -16.22 0.68
CA GLU A 221 1.93 -17.66 0.89
C GLU A 221 0.47 -18.07 1.10
N VAL A 222 -0.29 -17.33 1.91
CA VAL A 222 -1.71 -17.64 2.10
C VAL A 222 -2.51 -17.47 0.81
N ILE A 223 -2.13 -16.62 -0.14
CA ILE A 223 -2.78 -16.54 -1.46
C ILE A 223 -2.63 -17.84 -2.27
N HIS A 224 -1.55 -18.62 -2.09
CA HIS A 224 -1.46 -19.98 -2.62
C HIS A 224 -2.47 -20.93 -1.97
N VAL A 225 -2.69 -20.82 -0.66
CA VAL A 225 -3.78 -21.53 0.05
C VAL A 225 -5.14 -21.14 -0.51
N LEU A 226 -5.31 -19.86 -0.87
CA LEU A 226 -6.55 -19.33 -1.43
C LEU A 226 -6.80 -19.74 -2.89
N GLY A 227 -5.84 -20.41 -3.53
CA GLY A 227 -6.02 -21.07 -4.83
C GLY A 227 -5.15 -20.55 -5.96
N PHE A 228 -4.24 -19.61 -5.73
CA PHE A 228 -3.31 -19.18 -6.79
C PHE A 228 -2.13 -20.16 -6.88
N SER A 229 -2.18 -21.12 -7.79
CA SER A 229 -0.98 -21.75 -8.35
C SER A 229 -1.37 -22.47 -9.64
N TYR A 230 -0.43 -22.76 -10.52
CA TYR A 230 -0.75 -23.53 -11.74
C TYR A 230 -1.38 -24.89 -11.40
N GLY A 231 -0.82 -25.60 -10.42
CA GLY A 231 -1.32 -26.89 -9.96
C GLY A 231 -2.70 -26.81 -9.29
N ALA A 232 -3.04 -25.66 -8.70
CA ALA A 232 -4.34 -25.42 -8.09
C ALA A 232 -5.45 -25.13 -9.11
N MET A 233 -5.15 -24.64 -10.32
CA MET A 233 -6.15 -24.27 -11.33
C MET A 233 -7.08 -25.42 -11.70
N LYS A 234 -6.58 -26.66 -11.78
CA LYS A 234 -7.40 -27.86 -12.04
C LYS A 234 -8.44 -28.12 -10.95
N ASN A 235 -8.24 -27.57 -9.76
CA ASN A 235 -9.12 -27.70 -8.60
C ASN A 235 -10.03 -26.50 -8.41
N TRP A 236 -9.91 -25.43 -9.21
CA TRP A 236 -10.82 -24.30 -9.15
C TRP A 236 -12.27 -24.75 -9.37
N TYR A 237 -13.20 -24.08 -8.70
CA TYR A 237 -14.60 -24.46 -8.69
C TYR A 237 -15.37 -23.74 -9.79
N ASN A 238 -15.95 -24.50 -10.72
CA ASN A 238 -16.84 -23.95 -11.73
C ASN A 238 -18.28 -23.94 -11.19
N LYS A 239 -18.75 -22.74 -10.80
CA LYS A 239 -20.11 -22.51 -10.30
C LYS A 239 -21.22 -22.86 -11.31
N GLN A 240 -20.93 -22.91 -12.61
CA GLN A 240 -21.92 -23.24 -13.64
C GLN A 240 -22.13 -24.75 -13.76
N THR A 241 -21.05 -25.53 -13.66
CA THR A 241 -21.10 -27.00 -13.77
C THR A 241 -21.22 -27.69 -12.42
N ASN A 242 -21.05 -26.97 -11.31
CA ASN A 242 -20.95 -27.52 -9.96
C ASN A 242 -19.87 -28.60 -9.86
N GLN A 243 -18.72 -28.37 -10.48
CA GLN A 243 -17.59 -29.30 -10.49
C GLN A 243 -16.27 -28.53 -10.41
N LEU A 244 -15.20 -29.24 -10.04
CA LEU A 244 -13.84 -28.72 -10.22
C LEU A 244 -13.54 -28.63 -11.72
N LEU A 245 -12.74 -27.64 -12.15
CA LEU A 245 -12.40 -27.44 -13.56
C LEU A 245 -11.78 -28.68 -14.22
N GLY A 246 -10.90 -29.39 -13.50
CA GLY A 246 -10.09 -30.46 -14.05
C GLY A 246 -8.97 -29.94 -14.96
N GLN A 247 -8.07 -30.84 -15.36
CA GLN A 247 -6.85 -30.48 -16.09
C GLN A 247 -7.15 -29.84 -17.45
N THR A 248 -8.03 -30.45 -18.25
CA THR A 248 -8.34 -29.96 -19.61
C THR A 248 -8.92 -28.55 -19.61
N ALA A 249 -9.84 -28.23 -18.69
CA ALA A 249 -10.40 -26.89 -18.61
C ALA A 249 -9.37 -25.88 -18.05
N ALA A 250 -8.54 -26.28 -17.10
CA ALA A 250 -7.43 -25.45 -16.62
C ALA A 250 -6.43 -25.13 -17.74
N ASP A 251 -6.06 -26.12 -18.57
CA ASP A 251 -5.18 -25.91 -19.72
C ASP A 251 -5.82 -24.97 -20.75
N ASN A 252 -7.15 -25.01 -20.94
CA ASN A 252 -7.86 -24.08 -21.82
C ASN A 252 -7.86 -22.63 -21.33
N LEU A 253 -7.65 -22.39 -20.03
CA LEU A 253 -7.46 -21.03 -19.49
C LEU A 253 -6.07 -20.49 -19.80
N ILE A 254 -5.15 -21.33 -20.27
CA ILE A 254 -3.75 -21.01 -20.43
C ILE A 254 -3.39 -20.98 -21.91
N THR A 255 -2.83 -19.86 -22.37
CA THR A 255 -2.27 -19.75 -23.72
C THR A 255 -0.76 -19.56 -23.62
N THR A 256 0.02 -20.41 -24.28
CA THR A 256 1.48 -20.22 -24.38
C THR A 256 1.82 -19.37 -25.61
N GLN A 257 2.64 -18.33 -25.42
CA GLN A 257 3.15 -17.49 -26.49
C GLN A 257 4.64 -17.24 -26.30
N LYS A 258 5.38 -17.05 -27.40
CA LYS A 258 6.78 -16.64 -27.33
C LYS A 258 6.85 -15.12 -27.16
N ILE A 259 7.13 -14.69 -25.93
CA ILE A 259 7.21 -13.28 -25.52
C ILE A 259 8.65 -13.01 -25.09
N ARG A 260 9.27 -11.94 -25.63
CA ARG A 260 10.67 -11.57 -25.38
C ARG A 260 11.71 -12.68 -25.61
N GLY A 261 11.37 -13.68 -26.43
CA GLY A 261 12.21 -14.84 -26.74
C GLY A 261 11.98 -16.07 -25.86
N LEU A 262 11.11 -15.96 -24.85
CA LEU A 262 10.78 -17.00 -23.88
C LEU A 262 9.35 -17.52 -24.08
N ASP A 263 9.15 -18.80 -23.80
CA ASP A 263 7.81 -19.39 -23.81
C ASP A 263 7.07 -18.96 -22.55
N THR A 264 6.13 -18.02 -22.69
CA THR A 264 5.41 -17.39 -21.59
C THR A 264 3.96 -17.87 -21.59
N LYS A 265 3.47 -18.32 -20.44
CA LYS A 265 2.06 -18.71 -20.28
C LYS A 265 1.21 -17.51 -19.89
N LEU A 266 0.04 -17.41 -20.51
CA LEU A 266 -0.93 -16.34 -20.29
C LEU A 266 -2.19 -16.92 -19.65
N LEU A 267 -2.56 -16.45 -18.47
CA LEU A 267 -3.81 -16.80 -17.79
C LEU A 267 -4.96 -15.95 -18.32
N GLY A 268 -5.84 -16.57 -19.10
CA GLY A 268 -7.00 -15.98 -19.76
C GLY A 268 -8.33 -16.19 -19.04
N SER A 269 -8.32 -16.37 -17.71
CA SER A 269 -9.58 -16.46 -16.94
C SER A 269 -10.36 -15.14 -16.98
N PRO A 270 -11.70 -15.17 -16.83
CA PRO A 270 -12.55 -14.04 -17.22
C PRO A 270 -12.19 -12.69 -16.58
N ASN A 271 -12.06 -12.61 -15.25
CA ASN A 271 -11.74 -11.36 -14.57
C ASN A 271 -10.27 -10.98 -14.79
N VAL A 272 -9.34 -11.96 -14.79
CA VAL A 272 -7.90 -11.70 -15.04
C VAL A 272 -7.69 -11.11 -16.44
N LEU A 273 -8.32 -11.70 -17.46
CA LEU A 273 -8.24 -11.23 -18.84
C LEU A 273 -8.81 -9.81 -18.99
N ALA A 274 -10.02 -9.57 -18.46
CA ALA A 274 -10.64 -8.26 -18.49
C ALA A 274 -9.78 -7.20 -17.80
N THR A 275 -9.15 -7.58 -16.67
CA THR A 275 -8.25 -6.72 -15.91
C THR A 275 -7.00 -6.36 -16.70
N ALA A 276 -6.31 -7.34 -17.30
CA ALA A 276 -5.12 -7.12 -18.11
C ALA A 276 -5.43 -6.25 -19.34
N GLN A 277 -6.48 -6.58 -20.09
CA GLN A 277 -6.90 -5.82 -21.28
C GLN A 277 -7.18 -4.36 -20.94
N LYS A 278 -7.89 -4.11 -19.83
CA LYS A 278 -8.23 -2.76 -19.37
C LYS A 278 -7.04 -2.00 -18.82
N TYR A 279 -6.20 -2.65 -18.02
CA TYR A 279 -5.06 -2.03 -17.36
C TYR A 279 -3.99 -1.58 -18.35
N TYR A 280 -3.61 -2.45 -19.29
CA TYR A 280 -2.64 -2.11 -20.32
C TYR A 280 -3.26 -1.30 -21.46
N GLY A 281 -4.60 -1.29 -21.62
CA GLY A 281 -5.24 -0.68 -22.77
C GLY A 281 -5.02 -1.48 -24.06
N CYS A 282 -4.98 -2.81 -23.95
CA CYS A 282 -4.71 -3.73 -25.05
C CYS A 282 -5.84 -4.77 -25.17
N PRO A 283 -6.87 -4.55 -26.01
CA PRO A 283 -8.01 -5.48 -26.14
C PRO A 283 -7.66 -6.83 -26.77
N THR A 284 -6.51 -6.96 -27.42
CA THR A 284 -6.09 -8.18 -28.13
C THR A 284 -5.42 -9.22 -27.22
N LEU A 285 -5.12 -8.87 -25.96
CA LEU A 285 -4.51 -9.80 -25.01
C LEU A 285 -5.37 -11.06 -24.86
N LYS A 286 -4.69 -12.19 -24.66
CA LYS A 286 -5.31 -13.50 -24.42
C LYS A 286 -5.28 -13.92 -22.95
N GLY A 287 -4.55 -13.18 -22.12
CA GLY A 287 -4.45 -13.40 -20.68
C GLY A 287 -3.42 -12.47 -20.05
N MET A 288 -3.24 -12.61 -18.75
CA MET A 288 -2.14 -11.98 -18.01
C MET A 288 -0.92 -12.90 -18.00
N GLN A 289 0.29 -12.34 -18.17
CA GLN A 289 1.52 -13.13 -18.16
C GLN A 289 1.78 -13.73 -16.77
N LEU A 290 2.04 -15.03 -16.76
CA LEU A 290 2.57 -15.74 -15.61
C LEU A 290 4.09 -15.80 -15.72
N GLU A 291 4.76 -15.83 -14.57
CA GLU A 291 6.20 -15.91 -14.44
C GLU A 291 6.77 -17.05 -15.31
N ASN A 292 7.76 -16.72 -16.14
CA ASN A 292 8.37 -17.61 -17.12
C ASN A 292 9.84 -17.97 -16.78
N GLN A 293 10.43 -17.33 -15.76
CA GLN A 293 11.78 -17.55 -15.28
C GLN A 293 11.82 -18.16 -13.86
N GLY A 294 13.01 -18.61 -13.45
CA GLY A 294 13.25 -19.26 -12.17
C GLY A 294 13.08 -20.78 -12.23
N GLY A 295 12.69 -21.37 -11.10
CA GLY A 295 12.47 -22.82 -10.97
C GLY A 295 10.99 -23.21 -11.03
N GLN A 296 10.70 -24.49 -10.79
CA GLN A 296 9.32 -24.98 -10.69
C GLN A 296 8.52 -24.24 -9.60
N GLY A 297 9.19 -23.87 -8.49
CA GLY A 297 8.69 -23.01 -7.42
C GLY A 297 8.15 -21.64 -7.85
N SER A 298 8.55 -21.15 -9.01
CA SER A 298 8.26 -19.79 -9.48
C SER A 298 7.37 -19.78 -10.72
N ILE A 299 7.73 -20.59 -11.72
CA ILE A 299 7.13 -20.59 -13.05
C ILE A 299 5.64 -20.96 -12.99
N ASN A 300 4.79 -20.17 -13.64
CA ASN A 300 3.32 -20.34 -13.75
C ASN A 300 2.48 -20.18 -12.47
N SER A 301 3.08 -19.97 -11.30
CA SER A 301 2.34 -19.77 -10.04
C SER A 301 2.45 -18.35 -9.49
N HIS A 302 3.08 -17.47 -10.27
CA HIS A 302 3.27 -16.06 -9.98
C HIS A 302 2.95 -15.22 -11.21
N TRP A 303 2.74 -13.93 -11.00
CA TRP A 303 2.68 -12.96 -12.08
C TRP A 303 4.08 -12.67 -12.64
N GLU A 304 4.14 -12.44 -13.95
CA GLU A 304 5.37 -12.08 -14.65
C GLU A 304 5.90 -10.72 -14.19
N ARG A 305 7.03 -10.74 -13.46
CA ARG A 305 7.60 -9.55 -12.82
C ARG A 305 7.93 -8.45 -13.83
N THR A 306 8.34 -8.79 -15.05
CA THR A 306 8.72 -7.79 -16.06
C THR A 306 7.60 -6.80 -16.35
N VAL A 307 6.34 -7.26 -16.38
CA VAL A 307 5.19 -6.42 -16.77
C VAL A 307 4.34 -5.95 -15.59
N ILE A 308 4.57 -6.47 -14.38
CA ILE A 308 3.84 -6.09 -13.16
C ILE A 308 4.72 -6.16 -11.88
N ARG A 309 5.84 -5.44 -11.89
CA ARG A 309 6.96 -5.60 -10.95
C ARG A 309 6.60 -5.69 -9.46
N SER A 310 5.97 -4.66 -8.90
CA SER A 310 5.76 -4.55 -7.45
C SER A 310 4.48 -5.26 -6.96
N GLU A 311 3.96 -6.26 -7.69
CA GLU A 311 2.78 -7.04 -7.28
C GLU A 311 3.16 -8.11 -6.25
N ILE A 312 2.32 -8.31 -5.23
CA ILE A 312 2.57 -9.25 -4.14
C ILE A 312 2.83 -10.68 -4.59
N MET A 313 2.19 -11.15 -5.67
CA MET A 313 2.34 -12.49 -6.22
C MET A 313 3.38 -12.56 -7.35
N THR A 314 4.41 -11.71 -7.34
CA THR A 314 5.64 -11.97 -8.12
C THR A 314 6.56 -12.94 -7.38
N ALA A 315 7.45 -13.63 -8.09
CA ALA A 315 8.17 -14.81 -7.59
C ALA A 315 9.28 -14.56 -6.52
N SER A 316 9.40 -13.34 -6.00
CA SER A 316 10.30 -13.00 -4.89
C SER A 316 9.92 -11.68 -4.21
N ALA A 317 10.47 -11.43 -3.02
CA ALA A 317 10.44 -10.11 -2.41
C ALA A 317 11.23 -9.08 -3.25
N LEU A 318 10.90 -7.80 -3.07
CA LEU A 318 11.57 -6.66 -3.69
C LEU A 318 11.96 -5.62 -2.64
N THR A 319 13.11 -4.96 -2.83
CA THR A 319 13.58 -3.87 -1.96
C THR A 319 12.65 -2.65 -1.96
N GLU A 320 11.96 -2.42 -3.07
CA GLU A 320 10.95 -1.35 -3.25
C GLU A 320 9.57 -1.71 -2.65
N GLY A 321 9.45 -2.87 -2.00
CA GLY A 321 8.19 -3.34 -1.42
C GLY A 321 7.30 -4.11 -2.41
N LEU A 322 6.21 -4.68 -1.88
CA LEU A 322 5.21 -5.44 -2.61
C LEU A 322 3.82 -4.90 -2.30
N ASN A 323 2.97 -4.84 -3.32
CA ASN A 323 1.63 -4.26 -3.29
C ASN A 323 0.60 -5.32 -3.66
N LEU A 324 -0.47 -5.45 -2.86
CA LEU A 324 -1.60 -6.30 -3.20
C LEU A 324 -2.48 -5.57 -4.21
N THR A 325 -2.60 -6.05 -5.45
CA THR A 325 -3.33 -5.31 -6.49
C THR A 325 -4.62 -6.01 -6.93
N PHE A 326 -5.44 -5.29 -7.70
CA PHE A 326 -6.65 -5.83 -8.32
C PHE A 326 -6.38 -7.01 -9.28
N PHE A 327 -5.14 -7.26 -9.72
CA PHE A 327 -4.81 -8.46 -10.52
C PHE A 327 -4.96 -9.74 -9.70
N THR A 328 -4.42 -9.76 -8.49
CA THR A 328 -4.59 -10.89 -7.57
C THR A 328 -6.06 -11.03 -7.13
N ILE A 329 -6.79 -9.92 -6.97
CA ILE A 329 -8.24 -9.95 -6.72
C ILE A 329 -9.00 -10.62 -7.86
N ALA A 330 -8.69 -10.23 -9.10
CA ALA A 330 -9.32 -10.79 -10.29
C ALA A 330 -9.09 -12.30 -10.38
N LEU A 331 -7.87 -12.76 -10.07
CA LEU A 331 -7.58 -14.19 -9.99
C LEU A 331 -8.37 -14.88 -8.90
N LEU A 332 -8.40 -14.34 -7.67
CA LEU A 332 -9.15 -14.95 -6.57
C LEU A 332 -10.65 -15.04 -6.87
N LYS A 333 -11.22 -14.05 -7.55
CA LYS A 333 -12.61 -14.09 -8.05
C LYS A 333 -12.82 -15.20 -9.08
N ASP A 334 -11.84 -15.45 -9.95
CA ASP A 334 -11.90 -16.50 -10.98
C ASP A 334 -11.72 -17.93 -10.43
N THR A 335 -11.16 -18.10 -9.22
CA THR A 335 -11.05 -19.44 -8.58
C THR A 335 -12.41 -20.10 -8.33
N GLY A 336 -13.46 -19.29 -8.20
CA GLY A 336 -14.81 -19.72 -7.85
C GLY A 336 -15.01 -20.14 -6.40
N TYR A 337 -13.95 -20.22 -5.58
CA TYR A 337 -14.01 -20.62 -4.17
C TYR A 337 -14.71 -19.59 -3.28
N TRP A 338 -14.53 -18.31 -3.62
CA TRP A 338 -14.98 -17.18 -2.83
C TRP A 338 -16.26 -16.59 -3.42
N ASP A 339 -17.16 -16.10 -2.58
CA ASP A 339 -18.40 -15.46 -3.06
C ASP A 339 -18.13 -14.02 -3.49
N ASP A 340 -17.24 -13.31 -2.79
CA ASP A 340 -16.72 -12.01 -3.20
C ASP A 340 -15.35 -11.70 -2.57
N VAL A 341 -14.58 -10.82 -3.20
CA VAL A 341 -13.24 -10.38 -2.75
C VAL A 341 -13.13 -8.87 -2.83
N ASN A 342 -12.73 -8.23 -1.73
CA ASN A 342 -12.77 -6.80 -1.50
C ASN A 342 -11.61 -6.08 -2.16
N GLU A 343 -11.88 -5.40 -3.28
CA GLU A 343 -10.89 -4.59 -3.99
C GLU A 343 -10.57 -3.26 -3.26
N ASN A 344 -11.35 -2.86 -2.24
CA ASN A 344 -11.06 -1.64 -1.48
C ASN A 344 -9.79 -1.73 -0.63
N LEU A 345 -9.27 -2.93 -0.40
CA LEU A 345 -8.06 -3.19 0.37
C LEU A 345 -6.80 -3.36 -0.51
N THR A 346 -6.89 -3.08 -1.82
CA THR A 346 -5.73 -3.18 -2.72
C THR A 346 -4.91 -1.90 -2.75
N ASP A 347 -3.64 -2.00 -3.06
CA ASP A 347 -2.77 -0.87 -3.34
C ASP A 347 -2.87 -0.42 -4.81
N PRO A 348 -2.55 0.85 -5.10
CA PRO A 348 -2.48 1.33 -6.47
C PRO A 348 -1.26 0.75 -7.19
N ILE A 349 -1.39 0.55 -8.51
CA ILE A 349 -0.30 0.11 -9.37
C ILE A 349 -0.20 1.01 -10.61
N TYR A 350 1.05 1.35 -10.95
CA TYR A 350 1.39 2.26 -12.05
C TYR A 350 2.29 1.62 -13.11
N TRP A 351 3.01 0.55 -12.78
CA TRP A 351 3.95 -0.14 -13.68
C TRP A 351 3.21 -0.67 -14.92
N GLY A 352 3.55 -0.18 -16.11
CA GLY A 352 2.93 -0.62 -17.36
C GLY A 352 1.53 -0.06 -17.65
N ARG A 353 0.97 0.80 -16.78
CA ARG A 353 -0.42 1.26 -16.88
C ARG A 353 -0.68 2.04 -18.17
N GLY A 354 -1.63 1.57 -18.99
CA GLY A 354 -2.06 2.24 -20.23
C GLY A 354 -1.02 2.26 -21.34
N LYS A 355 0.06 1.46 -21.27
CA LYS A 355 1.17 1.48 -22.24
C LYS A 355 0.95 0.58 -23.46
N GLY A 356 -0.21 -0.06 -23.57
CA GLY A 356 -0.64 -0.84 -24.71
C GLY A 356 0.04 -2.21 -24.83
N CYS A 357 -0.24 -2.89 -25.94
CA CYS A 357 0.27 -4.23 -26.23
C CYS A 357 1.79 -4.25 -26.38
N ASP A 358 2.38 -3.15 -26.86
CA ASP A 358 3.82 -3.07 -27.10
C ASP A 358 4.62 -3.16 -25.79
N PHE A 359 4.21 -2.47 -24.73
CA PHE A 359 4.81 -2.64 -23.40
C PHE A 359 4.63 -4.06 -22.88
N PHE A 360 3.42 -4.61 -22.98
CA PHE A 360 3.11 -5.94 -22.48
C PHE A 360 3.96 -7.02 -23.16
N GLU A 361 4.08 -6.98 -24.49
CA GLU A 361 4.77 -8.01 -25.27
C GLU A 361 6.29 -7.78 -25.32
N LYS A 362 6.76 -6.54 -25.44
CA LYS A 362 8.18 -6.25 -25.68
C LYS A 362 8.89 -5.66 -24.47
N ALA A 363 8.20 -4.97 -23.58
CA ALA A 363 8.79 -4.32 -22.41
C ALA A 363 10.07 -3.53 -22.78
N CYS A 364 11.21 -3.87 -22.18
CA CYS A 364 12.51 -3.25 -22.48
C CYS A 364 13.08 -3.56 -23.87
N GLN A 365 12.56 -4.55 -24.60
CA GLN A 365 12.92 -4.86 -25.99
C GLN A 365 12.12 -4.01 -27.00
N SER A 366 11.22 -3.14 -26.51
CA SER A 366 10.51 -2.18 -27.36
C SER A 366 11.46 -1.15 -27.96
N THR A 367 11.08 -0.58 -29.10
CA THR A 367 11.72 0.64 -29.62
C THR A 367 11.35 1.89 -28.81
N THR A 368 10.30 1.81 -27.97
CA THR A 368 9.89 2.86 -27.05
C THR A 368 10.66 2.71 -25.74
N GLN A 369 11.36 3.76 -25.32
CA GLN A 369 11.97 3.79 -23.98
C GLN A 369 10.89 4.05 -22.93
N TYR A 370 10.56 3.02 -22.15
CA TYR A 370 9.64 3.12 -21.02
C TYR A 370 10.39 3.48 -19.74
N GLU A 371 9.82 4.34 -18.89
CA GLU A 371 10.44 4.80 -17.64
C GLU A 371 10.68 3.67 -16.61
N GLU A 372 9.93 2.57 -16.72
CA GLU A 372 10.09 1.35 -15.90
C GLU A 372 11.46 0.70 -16.11
N PHE A 373 12.04 0.85 -17.31
CA PHE A 373 13.27 0.19 -17.70
C PHE A 373 14.38 1.22 -17.88
N ALA A 374 15.56 0.85 -17.41
CA ALA A 374 16.76 1.67 -17.47
C ALA A 374 17.68 1.22 -18.62
N THR A 375 18.60 2.07 -19.06
CA THR A 375 19.74 1.59 -19.86
C THR A 375 20.79 0.97 -18.94
N PRO A 376 21.66 0.06 -19.42
CA PRO A 376 22.75 -0.50 -18.63
C PRO A 376 23.59 0.59 -17.94
N ASP A 377 23.84 0.42 -16.64
CA ASP A 377 24.60 1.34 -15.77
C ASP A 377 24.07 2.78 -15.70
N GLN A 378 22.84 3.03 -16.15
CA GLN A 378 22.18 4.33 -16.00
C GLN A 378 22.00 4.66 -14.53
N SER A 379 22.63 5.72 -14.04
CA SER A 379 22.34 6.25 -12.70
C SER A 379 20.99 6.96 -12.70
N ALA A 380 20.03 6.46 -11.94
CA ALA A 380 18.73 7.10 -11.75
C ALA A 380 18.10 6.73 -10.40
N CYS A 381 16.97 7.36 -10.08
CA CYS A 381 16.10 6.92 -8.99
C CYS A 381 15.32 5.68 -9.41
N SER A 382 14.93 4.82 -8.46
CA SER A 382 13.98 3.73 -8.73
C SER A 382 12.64 4.27 -9.26
N PHE A 383 11.81 3.40 -9.84
CA PHE A 383 10.53 3.79 -10.42
C PHE A 383 9.63 4.54 -9.41
N TRP A 384 9.57 4.05 -8.16
CA TRP A 384 8.85 4.70 -7.06
C TRP A 384 9.68 5.75 -6.32
N GLY A 385 10.93 5.97 -6.74
CA GLY A 385 11.83 6.94 -6.11
C GLY A 385 12.31 6.51 -4.72
N ASP A 386 12.29 5.22 -4.37
CA ASP A 386 12.68 4.76 -3.03
C ASP A 386 14.16 4.96 -2.74
N GLY A 387 14.99 4.96 -3.76
CA GLY A 387 16.43 5.06 -3.58
C GLY A 387 17.19 5.40 -4.84
N GLN A 388 18.47 5.72 -4.64
CA GLN A 388 19.42 5.99 -5.72
C GLN A 388 20.02 4.66 -6.17
N GLY A 389 20.11 4.45 -7.47
CA GLY A 389 20.57 3.18 -8.01
C GLY A 389 21.19 3.30 -9.39
N LYS A 390 21.44 2.14 -9.99
CA LYS A 390 21.89 2.03 -11.38
C LYS A 390 21.11 0.99 -12.17
N GLY A 391 21.00 1.22 -13.47
CA GLY A 391 20.41 0.27 -14.40
C GLY A 391 21.18 -1.06 -14.39
N SER A 392 20.48 -2.14 -14.07
CA SER A 392 21.04 -3.48 -13.95
C SER A 392 20.03 -4.54 -14.37
N SER A 393 20.50 -5.55 -15.11
CA SER A 393 19.77 -6.76 -15.48
C SER A 393 20.01 -7.91 -14.50
N SER A 394 20.39 -7.60 -13.25
CA SER A 394 20.65 -8.61 -12.22
C SER A 394 19.38 -9.22 -11.60
N ASP A 395 18.20 -8.69 -11.94
CA ASP A 395 16.92 -9.30 -11.58
C ASP A 395 16.71 -10.59 -12.37
N SER A 396 16.68 -11.73 -11.66
CA SER A 396 16.56 -13.06 -12.26
C SER A 396 15.20 -13.34 -12.90
N PHE A 397 14.19 -12.51 -12.61
CA PHE A 397 12.81 -12.62 -13.11
C PHE A 397 12.42 -11.43 -14.01
N GLY A 398 13.40 -10.62 -14.41
CA GLY A 398 13.15 -9.39 -15.17
C GLY A 398 13.25 -9.54 -16.69
N ASP A 399 13.23 -10.75 -17.25
CA ASP A 399 13.43 -11.02 -18.69
C ASP A 399 14.66 -10.32 -19.29
N THR A 400 15.74 -10.24 -18.50
CA THR A 400 16.99 -9.51 -18.80
C THR A 400 16.82 -7.98 -18.96
N CYS A 401 15.62 -7.45 -18.69
CA CYS A 401 15.37 -6.03 -18.66
C CYS A 401 16.15 -5.37 -17.53
N ASN A 402 16.82 -4.28 -17.87
CA ASN A 402 17.51 -3.47 -16.88
C ASN A 402 16.46 -2.65 -16.13
N VAL A 403 16.49 -2.74 -14.80
CA VAL A 403 15.74 -1.87 -13.89
C VAL A 403 16.74 -1.17 -12.97
N ILE A 404 16.29 -0.13 -12.28
CA ILE A 404 17.16 0.57 -11.33
C ILE A 404 17.32 -0.28 -10.08
N LYS A 405 18.50 -0.90 -9.93
CA LYS A 405 18.90 -1.56 -8.70
C LYS A 405 19.39 -0.52 -7.70
N ILE A 406 18.65 -0.39 -6.60
CA ILE A 406 18.98 0.54 -5.50
C ILE A 406 20.27 0.08 -4.81
N TYR A 407 21.17 1.01 -4.51
CA TYR A 407 22.32 0.68 -3.68
C TYR A 407 21.88 0.53 -2.21
N SER A 408 22.37 -0.50 -1.52
CA SER A 408 21.97 -0.79 -0.14
C SER A 408 22.14 0.40 0.81
N ASN A 409 23.17 1.23 0.60
CA ASN A 409 23.45 2.42 1.39
C ASN A 409 22.82 3.72 0.86
N ARG A 410 21.89 3.62 -0.11
CA ARG A 410 21.22 4.76 -0.77
C ARG A 410 19.69 4.59 -0.85
N LEU A 411 19.12 3.70 -0.05
CA LEU A 411 17.67 3.63 0.16
C LEU A 411 17.25 4.84 0.99
N CYS A 412 16.34 5.67 0.48
CA CYS A 412 15.98 6.96 1.06
C CYS A 412 15.20 6.84 2.38
N SER A 413 14.44 5.75 2.57
CA SER A 413 13.69 5.46 3.79
C SER A 413 14.58 5.04 4.97
N ASP A 414 15.80 4.57 4.71
CA ASP A 414 16.70 4.06 5.73
C ASP A 414 17.53 5.18 6.37
N ILE A 415 17.11 5.60 7.57
CA ILE A 415 17.76 6.65 8.37
C ILE A 415 19.22 6.30 8.73
N ALA A 416 19.59 5.01 8.79
CA ALA A 416 20.97 4.62 9.08
C ALA A 416 21.94 5.13 7.99
N ASN A 417 21.44 5.31 6.76
CA ASN A 417 22.22 5.86 5.65
C ASN A 417 22.61 7.32 5.84
N GLN A 418 21.96 8.04 6.76
CA GLN A 418 22.38 9.40 7.14
C GLN A 418 23.77 9.42 7.79
N ASN A 419 24.10 8.40 8.60
CA ASN A 419 25.26 8.39 9.52
C ASN A 419 26.38 7.41 9.14
N ASN A 420 26.33 6.76 7.97
CA ASN A 420 27.36 5.79 7.57
C ASN A 420 28.77 6.42 7.59
N GLN A 421 29.64 5.90 8.48
CA GLN A 421 30.78 6.62 9.08
C GLN A 421 32.02 6.81 8.18
N ASN A 422 32.09 6.24 6.98
CA ASN A 422 33.26 6.33 6.11
C ASN A 422 32.92 6.95 4.74
N ASN A 423 32.93 8.29 4.63
CA ASN A 423 32.70 9.12 3.43
C ASN A 423 31.24 9.56 3.09
N PRO A 424 30.14 8.86 3.46
CA PRO A 424 28.76 9.31 3.22
C PRO A 424 28.31 10.52 4.04
N ALA A 425 28.68 10.64 5.31
CA ALA A 425 28.14 11.70 6.18
C ALA A 425 28.48 13.12 5.66
N GLN A 426 29.73 13.34 5.25
CA GLN A 426 30.15 14.61 4.65
C GLN A 426 29.50 14.84 3.28
N PHE A 427 29.45 13.80 2.44
CA PHE A 427 28.75 13.86 1.16
C PHE A 427 27.27 14.22 1.33
N ASN A 428 26.58 13.60 2.27
CA ASN A 428 25.16 13.85 2.54
C ASN A 428 24.93 15.28 3.05
N ALA A 429 25.81 15.78 3.91
CA ALA A 429 25.77 17.15 4.40
C ALA A 429 26.04 18.19 3.29
N ASP A 430 27.04 17.95 2.45
CA ASP A 430 27.43 18.86 1.36
C ASP A 430 26.39 18.90 0.24
N THR A 431 25.67 17.80 0.03
CA THR A 431 24.69 17.65 -1.05
C THR A 431 23.23 17.76 -0.60
N SER A 432 23.00 18.11 0.67
CA SER A 432 21.67 18.17 1.29
C SER A 432 20.86 16.88 1.12
N ASN A 433 21.53 15.73 1.13
CA ASN A 433 20.89 14.42 1.02
C ASN A 433 20.23 14.07 2.36
N ASP A 434 18.93 13.81 2.34
CA ASP A 434 18.08 13.62 3.52
C ASP A 434 17.47 12.22 3.52
N PHE A 435 17.98 11.35 4.39
CA PHE A 435 17.45 10.00 4.61
C PHE A 435 16.46 10.00 5.78
N SER A 436 15.19 9.75 5.46
CA SER A 436 14.09 9.72 6.41
C SER A 436 13.02 8.76 5.90
N TYR A 437 12.15 8.25 6.78
CA TYR A 437 11.03 7.39 6.37
C TYR A 437 10.16 8.00 5.25
N ASN A 438 10.08 9.34 5.19
CA ASN A 438 9.31 10.06 4.17
C ASN A 438 10.20 10.74 3.11
N SER A 439 11.41 10.22 2.90
CA SER A 439 12.30 10.72 1.85
C SER A 439 12.18 9.87 0.58
N LYS A 440 12.20 10.54 -0.56
CA LYS A 440 12.30 9.92 -1.89
C LYS A 440 13.47 10.49 -2.66
N CYS A 441 13.97 9.69 -3.60
CA CYS A 441 15.00 10.05 -4.55
C CYS A 441 14.42 10.96 -5.63
N PHE A 442 15.12 12.07 -5.86
CA PHE A 442 14.87 13.01 -6.95
C PHE A 442 16.14 13.21 -7.75
N VAL A 443 15.96 13.54 -9.04
CA VAL A 443 17.05 14.08 -9.85
C VAL A 443 17.34 15.50 -9.34
N SER A 444 18.46 15.66 -8.63
CA SER A 444 18.82 16.86 -7.91
C SER A 444 20.34 17.04 -7.85
N ASN A 445 20.82 18.22 -8.18
CA ASN A 445 22.24 18.60 -8.08
C ASN A 445 22.46 19.72 -7.04
N ILE A 446 21.59 19.77 -6.02
CA ILE A 446 21.63 20.80 -4.99
C ILE A 446 22.83 20.60 -4.08
N TYR A 447 23.41 21.73 -3.66
CA TYR A 447 24.46 21.77 -2.64
C TYR A 447 24.04 22.59 -1.43
N SER A 448 24.52 22.18 -0.26
CA SER A 448 24.39 22.95 0.96
C SER A 448 25.14 24.29 0.83
N PRO A 449 24.60 25.39 1.37
CA PRO A 449 25.30 26.68 1.39
C PRO A 449 26.69 26.64 2.04
N ASN A 450 26.92 25.64 2.90
CA ASN A 450 28.16 25.44 3.65
C ASN A 450 28.95 24.22 3.16
N SER A 451 28.76 23.79 1.90
CA SER A 451 29.43 22.60 1.36
C SER A 451 30.95 22.70 1.45
N GLN A 452 31.62 21.69 1.99
CA GLN A 452 33.08 21.60 2.00
C GLN A 452 33.64 21.10 0.67
N TYR A 453 32.92 20.20 0.01
CA TYR A 453 33.31 19.64 -1.28
C TYR A 453 32.20 19.75 -2.33
N GLN A 454 32.60 19.92 -3.60
CA GLN A 454 31.69 19.87 -4.74
C GLN A 454 31.84 18.54 -5.47
N TYR A 455 30.81 17.71 -5.37
CA TYR A 455 30.75 16.39 -5.98
C TYR A 455 30.24 16.47 -7.42
N LYS A 456 31.17 16.67 -8.36
CA LYS A 456 30.84 16.69 -9.79
C LYS A 456 30.33 15.32 -10.24
N ASN A 457 29.22 15.31 -10.99
CA ASN A 457 28.61 14.15 -11.66
C ASN A 457 27.59 13.31 -10.87
N GLU A 458 27.22 13.68 -9.65
CA GLU A 458 26.14 13.01 -8.92
C GLU A 458 24.89 13.89 -8.83
N ASN A 459 23.84 13.52 -9.57
CA ASN A 459 22.60 14.30 -9.68
C ASN A 459 21.38 13.58 -9.07
N LEU A 460 21.57 12.72 -8.08
CA LEU A 460 20.50 11.98 -7.42
C LEU A 460 20.58 12.20 -5.93
N ARG A 461 19.48 12.63 -5.30
CA ARG A 461 19.43 12.94 -3.86
C ARG A 461 18.11 12.48 -3.28
N CYS A 462 18.16 11.97 -2.07
CA CYS A 462 17.00 11.77 -1.23
C CYS A 462 16.59 13.11 -0.61
N HIS A 463 15.33 13.46 -0.73
CA HIS A 463 14.74 14.64 -0.10
C HIS A 463 13.42 14.25 0.56
N PHE A 464 13.15 14.86 1.72
CA PHE A 464 11.83 14.77 2.35
C PHE A 464 10.78 15.43 1.44
N TYR A 465 9.62 14.82 1.31
CA TYR A 465 8.52 15.36 0.51
C TYR A 465 7.19 15.29 1.24
N GLN A 466 6.24 16.13 0.83
CA GLN A 466 4.86 16.07 1.28
C GLN A 466 3.91 16.27 0.11
N CYS A 467 2.82 15.51 0.11
CA CYS A 467 1.78 15.61 -0.88
C CYS A 467 0.54 16.32 -0.33
N THR A 468 -0.14 17.03 -1.22
CA THR A 468 -1.51 17.48 -0.99
C THR A 468 -2.46 16.28 -0.97
N PRO A 469 -3.55 16.30 -0.15
CA PRO A 469 -4.49 15.17 -0.08
C PRO A 469 -5.16 14.83 -1.42
N ASP A 470 -5.33 15.81 -2.30
CA ASP A 470 -5.90 15.64 -3.65
C ASP A 470 -4.86 15.22 -4.71
N LYS A 471 -3.58 15.09 -4.30
CA LYS A 471 -2.45 14.65 -5.14
C LYS A 471 -2.14 15.58 -6.31
N THR A 472 -2.57 16.83 -6.24
CA THR A 472 -2.34 17.82 -7.31
C THR A 472 -1.01 18.57 -7.17
N GLN A 473 -0.43 18.53 -5.98
CA GLN A 473 0.84 19.17 -5.65
C GLN A 473 1.68 18.32 -4.70
N LEU A 474 2.98 18.38 -4.91
CA LEU A 474 4.02 17.78 -4.08
C LEU A 474 5.03 18.86 -3.71
N THR A 475 5.40 18.94 -2.44
CA THR A 475 6.43 19.86 -1.93
C THR A 475 7.68 19.07 -1.55
N ILE A 476 8.83 19.44 -2.10
CA ILE A 476 10.14 18.88 -1.80
C ILE A 476 10.82 19.82 -0.80
N TYR A 477 11.27 19.29 0.33
CA TYR A 477 11.93 20.04 1.39
C TYR A 477 13.42 19.78 1.40
N PHE A 478 14.20 20.85 1.57
CA PHE A 478 15.64 20.76 1.75
C PHE A 478 15.93 20.96 3.24
N SER A 479 15.72 19.90 4.04
CA SER A 479 15.72 19.96 5.52
C SER A 479 16.99 20.54 6.14
N GLN A 480 18.12 20.43 5.44
CA GLN A 480 19.42 20.95 5.86
C GLN A 480 19.63 22.44 5.49
N ILE A 481 18.70 23.03 4.73
CA ILE A 481 18.75 24.40 4.23
C ILE A 481 17.53 25.16 4.77
N PRO A 482 17.72 26.13 5.68
CA PRO A 482 16.60 26.78 6.38
C PRO A 482 15.55 27.34 5.42
N ASN A 483 14.28 27.05 5.70
CA ASN A 483 13.10 27.58 4.99
C ASN A 483 13.14 27.42 3.46
N THR A 484 13.82 26.38 2.96
CA THR A 484 13.98 26.14 1.52
C THR A 484 13.16 24.93 1.09
N GLN A 485 12.28 25.15 0.11
CA GLN A 485 11.42 24.12 -0.45
C GLN A 485 11.09 24.43 -1.92
N VAL A 486 10.67 23.41 -2.66
CA VAL A 486 10.14 23.54 -4.03
C VAL A 486 8.75 22.92 -4.06
N VAL A 487 7.79 23.63 -4.65
CA VAL A 487 6.44 23.12 -4.90
C VAL A 487 6.34 22.70 -6.36
N CYS A 488 6.04 21.43 -6.58
CA CYS A 488 5.76 20.82 -7.87
C CYS A 488 4.24 20.66 -8.03
N ARG A 489 3.66 21.30 -9.03
CA ARG A 489 2.25 21.09 -9.43
C ARG A 489 2.19 20.06 -10.57
N ILE A 490 0.99 19.58 -10.90
CA ILE A 490 0.79 18.72 -12.10
C ILE A 490 1.39 19.36 -13.36
N SER A 491 1.27 20.69 -13.52
CA SER A 491 1.87 21.44 -14.64
C SER A 491 3.40 21.43 -14.66
N ASP A 492 4.03 21.10 -13.53
CA ASP A 492 5.46 21.15 -13.33
C ASP A 492 6.11 19.76 -13.46
N GLN A 493 5.33 18.69 -13.72
CA GLN A 493 5.84 17.32 -13.81
C GLN A 493 6.94 17.18 -14.87
N GLY A 494 8.10 16.65 -14.47
CA GLY A 494 9.29 16.53 -15.31
C GLY A 494 10.09 17.82 -15.50
N ASN A 495 9.61 18.98 -15.03
CA ASN A 495 10.34 20.24 -15.14
C ASN A 495 11.44 20.36 -14.08
N GLN A 496 12.54 21.02 -14.45
CA GLN A 496 13.60 21.40 -13.52
C GLN A 496 13.26 22.71 -12.80
N MET A 497 13.35 22.67 -11.48
CA MET A 497 13.05 23.78 -10.59
C MET A 497 14.34 24.27 -9.95
N THR A 498 14.63 25.56 -10.11
CA THR A 498 15.80 26.19 -9.49
C THR A 498 15.58 26.40 -8.00
N VAL A 499 16.54 25.97 -7.20
CA VAL A 499 16.54 26.17 -5.74
C VAL A 499 17.41 27.35 -5.39
N VAL A 500 16.81 28.36 -4.78
CA VAL A 500 17.45 29.62 -4.42
C VAL A 500 17.37 29.82 -2.92
N TYR A 501 18.51 30.10 -2.30
CA TYR A 501 18.61 30.45 -0.88
C TYR A 501 19.36 31.76 -0.74
N GLN A 502 18.75 32.75 -0.08
CA GLN A 502 19.32 34.09 0.12
C GLN A 502 19.83 34.74 -1.19
N GLY A 503 19.08 34.57 -2.29
CA GLY A 503 19.43 35.11 -3.60
C GLY A 503 20.54 34.36 -4.35
N LYS A 504 21.10 33.28 -3.77
CA LYS A 504 22.07 32.41 -4.42
C LYS A 504 21.40 31.15 -4.94
N THR A 505 21.68 30.80 -6.19
CA THR A 505 21.28 29.51 -6.76
C THR A 505 22.12 28.39 -6.16
N LEU A 506 21.46 27.43 -5.51
CA LEU A 506 22.12 26.27 -4.90
C LEU A 506 22.13 25.04 -5.81
N GLY A 507 21.32 25.04 -6.86
CA GLY A 507 21.16 23.95 -7.81
C GLY A 507 19.74 23.87 -8.33
N GLN A 508 19.39 22.72 -8.88
CA GLN A 508 18.09 22.40 -9.44
C GLN A 508 17.61 21.04 -8.93
N VAL A 509 16.29 20.88 -8.86
CA VAL A 509 15.61 19.61 -8.64
C VAL A 509 14.57 19.40 -9.73
N THR A 510 14.47 18.18 -10.26
CA THR A 510 13.43 17.83 -11.22
C THR A 510 12.18 17.36 -10.48
N CYS A 511 11.03 17.97 -10.79
CA CYS A 511 9.74 17.50 -10.29
C CYS A 511 9.43 16.09 -10.84
N PRO A 512 8.76 15.21 -10.06
CA PRO A 512 8.44 13.86 -10.49
C PRO A 512 7.69 13.82 -11.83
N SER A 513 7.95 12.79 -12.65
CA SER A 513 7.22 12.57 -13.90
C SER A 513 5.74 12.28 -13.68
N ASN A 514 5.40 11.74 -12.50
CA ASN A 514 4.04 11.42 -12.08
C ASN A 514 3.89 11.69 -10.58
N ILE A 515 3.24 12.81 -10.23
CA ILE A 515 3.03 13.20 -8.82
C ILE A 515 2.08 12.21 -8.12
N ALA A 516 1.02 11.78 -8.79
CA ALA A 516 0.05 10.85 -8.21
C ALA A 516 0.71 9.52 -7.80
N ARG A 517 1.64 9.00 -8.62
CA ARG A 517 2.43 7.80 -8.28
C ARG A 517 3.18 7.98 -6.96
N LEU A 518 3.93 9.07 -6.81
CA LEU A 518 4.73 9.30 -5.60
C LEU A 518 3.88 9.63 -4.37
N CYS A 519 2.71 10.24 -4.57
CA CYS A 519 1.78 10.60 -3.50
C CYS A 519 0.86 9.46 -3.05
N ASP A 520 0.71 8.42 -3.88
CA ASP A 520 0.01 7.19 -3.56
C ASP A 520 0.85 6.21 -2.76
N ASP A 521 2.17 6.37 -2.85
CA ASP A 521 3.15 5.64 -2.05
C ASP A 521 3.19 6.21 -0.62
N GLN A 522 2.13 5.91 0.14
CA GLN A 522 1.95 6.38 1.50
C GLN A 522 2.37 5.31 2.51
N GLN A 523 3.43 5.60 3.24
CA GLN A 523 3.82 4.79 4.39
C GLN A 523 2.91 5.11 5.58
N CYS A 524 2.48 4.06 6.28
CA CYS A 524 1.77 4.23 7.54
C CYS A 524 2.74 4.69 8.64
N VAL A 525 2.21 5.49 9.57
CA VAL A 525 2.95 5.92 10.76
C VAL A 525 3.46 4.69 11.51
N ASN A 526 4.77 4.65 11.79
CA ASN A 526 5.46 3.57 12.48
C ASN A 526 5.15 2.16 11.92
N PHE A 527 4.79 2.04 10.64
CA PHE A 527 4.43 0.76 10.02
C PHE A 527 3.44 -0.08 10.86
N CYS A 528 2.46 0.58 11.48
CA CYS A 528 1.43 -0.07 12.30
C CYS A 528 1.96 -0.88 13.51
N THR A 529 3.13 -0.52 14.05
CA THR A 529 3.69 -0.95 15.35
C THR A 529 3.53 -2.45 15.67
N TYR A 530 3.94 -3.35 14.77
CA TYR A 530 3.85 -4.83 14.92
C TYR A 530 2.44 -5.38 15.20
N ASN A 531 1.39 -4.56 15.09
CA ASN A 531 0.04 -4.88 15.53
C ASN A 531 -0.98 -4.49 14.45
N GLY A 532 -0.57 -4.48 13.19
CA GLY A 532 -1.45 -4.19 12.08
C GLY A 532 -0.72 -4.19 10.74
N ILE A 533 -1.47 -3.95 9.69
CA ILE A 533 -0.98 -3.87 8.31
C ILE A 533 -1.27 -2.50 7.72
N CYS A 534 -0.34 -1.98 6.94
CA CYS A 534 -0.54 -0.73 6.23
C CYS A 534 -1.32 -0.95 4.93
N ILE A 535 -2.40 -0.19 4.74
CA ILE A 535 -3.21 -0.21 3.52
C ILE A 535 -3.44 1.25 3.10
N ARG A 536 -2.83 1.68 1.99
CA ARG A 536 -2.97 3.07 1.47
C ARG A 536 -2.71 4.16 2.53
N GLY A 537 -1.64 4.03 3.33
CA GLY A 537 -1.28 4.98 4.38
C GLY A 537 -2.15 4.92 5.64
N GLN A 538 -3.08 3.96 5.75
CA GLN A 538 -3.90 3.73 6.95
C GLN A 538 -3.65 2.34 7.53
N CYS A 539 -3.56 2.27 8.85
CA CYS A 539 -3.40 0.99 9.52
C CYS A 539 -4.75 0.26 9.65
N LEU A 540 -4.73 -1.04 9.34
CA LEU A 540 -5.73 -1.99 9.81
C LEU A 540 -5.15 -2.68 11.04
N CYS A 541 -5.66 -2.33 12.23
CA CYS A 541 -5.13 -2.84 13.48
C CYS A 541 -5.64 -4.24 13.81
N ASN A 542 -4.78 -5.02 14.44
CA ASN A 542 -5.11 -6.33 14.99
C ASN A 542 -6.15 -6.19 16.11
N PRO A 543 -7.00 -7.22 16.32
CA PRO A 543 -7.96 -7.22 17.41
C PRO A 543 -7.29 -6.92 18.76
N GLY A 544 -7.87 -5.97 19.51
CA GLY A 544 -7.33 -5.53 20.81
C GLY A 544 -6.31 -4.39 20.74
N PHE A 545 -6.00 -3.89 19.55
CA PHE A 545 -5.11 -2.74 19.33
C PHE A 545 -5.81 -1.62 18.56
N GLY A 546 -5.40 -0.38 18.79
CA GLY A 546 -5.92 0.79 18.12
C GLY A 546 -4.95 1.97 18.14
N GLY A 547 -5.36 3.06 17.50
CA GLY A 547 -4.52 4.23 17.29
C GLY A 547 -4.00 4.27 15.85
N VAL A 548 -3.57 5.46 15.42
CA VAL A 548 -3.12 5.73 14.04
C VAL A 548 -2.01 4.79 13.55
N ASP A 549 -1.26 4.18 14.47
CA ASP A 549 -0.18 3.23 14.23
C ASP A 549 -0.35 1.91 14.99
N CYS A 550 -1.54 1.60 15.51
CA CYS A 550 -1.84 0.39 16.29
C CYS A 550 -0.99 0.17 17.55
N SER A 551 -0.34 1.20 18.08
CA SER A 551 0.53 1.08 19.26
C SER A 551 -0.25 0.94 20.58
N GLN A 552 -1.54 1.29 20.62
CA GLN A 552 -2.31 1.32 21.86
C GLN A 552 -3.13 0.04 22.03
N GLN A 553 -2.96 -0.65 23.15
CA GLN A 553 -3.83 -1.74 23.52
C GLN A 553 -5.20 -1.20 23.93
N CYS A 554 -6.23 -1.50 23.14
CA CYS A 554 -7.59 -1.06 23.37
C CYS A 554 -8.57 -2.06 22.77
N SER A 555 -9.47 -2.59 23.60
CA SER A 555 -10.54 -3.49 23.16
C SER A 555 -11.73 -2.77 22.53
N GLY A 556 -11.76 -1.44 22.58
CA GLY A 556 -12.76 -0.58 21.94
C GLY A 556 -12.12 0.34 20.90
N PHE A 557 -12.30 1.65 21.06
CA PHE A 557 -11.84 2.68 20.13
C PHE A 557 -10.99 3.74 20.84
N ILE A 558 -10.10 4.38 20.11
CA ILE A 558 -9.31 5.51 20.57
C ILE A 558 -10.06 6.81 20.21
N SER A 559 -10.42 7.60 21.23
CA SER A 559 -11.03 8.92 21.03
C SER A 559 -10.03 9.92 20.44
N GLN A 560 -10.50 11.11 20.02
CA GLN A 560 -9.61 12.15 19.49
C GLN A 560 -8.61 12.67 20.55
N GLU A 561 -8.93 12.50 21.83
CA GLU A 561 -8.07 12.82 22.98
C GLU A 561 -7.06 11.69 23.30
N GLY A 562 -7.07 10.58 22.55
CA GLY A 562 -6.16 9.45 22.73
C GLY A 562 -6.55 8.50 23.86
N ILE A 563 -7.84 8.46 24.25
CA ILE A 563 -8.33 7.63 25.36
C ILE A 563 -9.06 6.40 24.78
N CYS A 564 -8.80 5.21 25.35
CA CYS A 564 -9.54 4.01 25.01
C CYS A 564 -10.98 4.07 25.58
N VAL A 565 -11.96 4.05 24.68
CA VAL A 565 -13.39 4.13 24.97
C VAL A 565 -14.11 2.91 24.39
N ALA A 566 -15.20 2.47 25.02
CA ALA A 566 -15.97 1.31 24.53
C ALA A 566 -16.74 1.60 23.24
N SER A 567 -17.11 2.87 22.99
CA SER A 567 -17.85 3.33 21.83
C SER A 567 -17.42 4.74 21.44
N CYS A 568 -17.46 5.07 20.15
CA CYS A 568 -17.07 6.40 19.70
C CYS A 568 -18.02 7.51 20.18
N PRO A 569 -17.50 8.71 20.51
CA PRO A 569 -18.32 9.87 20.85
C PRO A 569 -19.32 10.24 19.75
N ASN A 570 -20.42 10.89 20.13
CA ASN A 570 -21.45 11.33 19.18
C ASN A 570 -20.87 12.17 18.03
N GLY A 571 -21.28 11.86 16.80
CA GLY A 571 -20.79 12.51 15.58
C GLY A 571 -19.43 11.98 15.09
N THR A 572 -18.89 10.94 15.74
CA THR A 572 -17.68 10.23 15.29
C THR A 572 -17.93 8.73 15.13
N PHE A 573 -17.11 8.09 14.29
CA PHE A 573 -17.24 6.70 13.88
C PHE A 573 -15.90 6.00 14.01
N GLY A 574 -15.91 4.76 14.52
CA GLY A 574 -14.72 3.92 14.62
C GLY A 574 -14.22 3.48 13.25
N ASN A 575 -12.94 3.72 12.93
CA ASN A 575 -12.30 3.34 11.68
C ASN A 575 -11.51 2.02 11.80
N SER A 576 -10.85 1.59 10.71
CA SER A 576 -10.04 0.36 10.66
C SER A 576 -8.83 0.35 11.60
N ASP A 577 -8.35 1.52 12.00
CA ASP A 577 -7.30 1.70 13.02
C ASP A 577 -7.87 1.85 14.44
N ASN A 578 -9.16 1.57 14.59
CA ASN A 578 -9.95 1.76 15.81
C ASN A 578 -9.90 3.20 16.36
N VAL A 579 -9.64 4.21 15.51
CA VAL A 579 -9.70 5.62 15.91
C VAL A 579 -11.06 6.22 15.56
N CYS A 580 -11.64 7.00 16.48
CA CYS A 580 -12.89 7.71 16.27
C CYS A 580 -12.67 8.97 15.41
N ARG A 581 -13.31 9.04 14.22
CA ARG A 581 -13.26 10.20 13.32
C ARG A 581 -14.64 10.62 12.85
N SER A 582 -14.80 11.88 12.45
CA SER A 582 -16.06 12.41 11.91
C SER A 582 -16.37 11.92 10.48
N THR A 583 -15.39 11.33 9.80
CA THR A 583 -15.51 10.84 8.41
C THR A 583 -14.93 9.44 8.29
N CYS A 584 -15.55 8.62 7.45
CA CYS A 584 -15.06 7.28 7.11
C CYS A 584 -14.15 7.30 5.87
N PRO A 585 -13.16 6.40 5.79
CA PRO A 585 -12.31 6.25 4.61
C PRO A 585 -13.07 5.68 3.42
N ASN A 586 -12.46 5.76 2.23
CA ASN A 586 -12.99 5.12 1.02
C ASN A 586 -13.19 3.61 1.25
N GLY A 587 -14.22 3.05 0.62
CA GLY A 587 -14.66 1.67 0.88
C GLY A 587 -15.50 1.50 2.15
N TYR A 588 -15.74 2.56 2.93
CA TYR A 588 -16.57 2.53 4.14
C TYR A 588 -17.62 3.63 4.13
N TYR A 589 -18.73 3.42 4.85
CA TYR A 589 -19.76 4.43 5.10
C TYR A 589 -20.01 4.60 6.61
N PRO A 590 -20.44 5.80 7.04
CA PRO A 590 -20.78 6.05 8.44
C PRO A 590 -22.11 5.37 8.78
N ASP A 591 -22.07 4.37 9.67
CA ASP A 591 -23.27 3.77 10.22
C ASP A 591 -23.64 4.44 11.55
N SER A 592 -24.65 5.31 11.51
CA SER A 592 -25.15 6.01 12.70
C SER A 592 -25.79 5.08 13.73
N GLY A 593 -26.22 3.88 13.33
CA GLY A 593 -26.79 2.90 14.24
C GLY A 593 -25.76 2.28 15.18
N THR A 594 -24.56 1.98 14.67
CA THR A 594 -23.48 1.38 15.49
C THR A 594 -22.38 2.36 15.89
N GLY A 595 -22.34 3.56 15.30
CA GLY A 595 -21.21 4.49 15.50
C GLY A 595 -19.90 3.97 14.90
N LEU A 596 -19.98 3.17 13.83
CA LEU A 596 -18.82 2.55 13.17
C LEU A 596 -18.78 2.92 11.69
N CYS A 597 -17.56 2.98 11.15
CA CYS A 597 -17.37 2.95 9.71
C CYS A 597 -17.52 1.50 9.25
N LYS A 598 -18.59 1.21 8.50
CA LYS A 598 -18.85 -0.13 7.97
C LYS A 598 -18.46 -0.21 6.51
N GLN A 599 -17.97 -1.38 6.10
CA GLN A 599 -17.58 -1.62 4.72
C GLN A 599 -18.77 -1.45 3.77
N CYS A 600 -18.50 -0.85 2.62
CA CYS A 600 -19.42 -0.84 1.50
C CYS A 600 -19.68 -2.27 1.00
N ASP A 601 -20.74 -2.44 0.22
CA ASP A 601 -20.82 -3.59 -0.68
C ASP A 601 -19.54 -3.65 -1.54
N PHE A 602 -19.00 -4.85 -1.76
CA PHE A 602 -17.69 -5.01 -2.41
C PHE A 602 -17.73 -4.58 -3.90
N SER A 603 -18.92 -4.49 -4.51
CA SER A 603 -19.09 -3.89 -5.84
C SER A 603 -18.82 -2.38 -5.86
N CYS A 604 -18.90 -1.68 -4.72
CA CYS A 604 -18.68 -0.24 -4.60
C CYS A 604 -17.26 0.07 -4.09
N SER A 605 -16.60 1.06 -4.69
CA SER A 605 -15.38 1.66 -4.14
C SER A 605 -15.65 2.81 -3.17
N GLN A 606 -16.84 3.41 -3.27
CA GLN A 606 -17.41 4.35 -2.31
C GLN A 606 -18.92 4.15 -2.26
N CYS A 607 -19.55 4.37 -1.11
CA CYS A 607 -20.98 4.16 -0.95
C CYS A 607 -21.62 5.17 0.02
N SER A 608 -22.95 5.15 0.06
CA SER A 608 -23.76 5.86 1.08
C SER A 608 -24.37 4.92 2.12
N GLY A 609 -24.26 3.61 1.91
CA GLY A 609 -24.87 2.59 2.75
C GLY A 609 -24.43 1.17 2.34
N PRO A 610 -25.00 0.13 2.98
CA PRO A 610 -24.55 -1.25 2.82
C PRO A 610 -24.92 -1.92 1.50
N SER A 611 -25.91 -1.40 0.76
CA SER A 611 -26.47 -2.10 -0.40
C SER A 611 -25.72 -1.80 -1.70
N ASN A 612 -25.70 -2.77 -2.61
CA ASN A 612 -25.08 -2.67 -3.95
C ASN A 612 -25.71 -1.62 -4.89
N ASN A 613 -26.85 -1.01 -4.49
CA ASN A 613 -27.51 0.09 -5.20
C ASN A 613 -27.30 1.46 -4.52
N GLN A 614 -26.45 1.51 -3.49
CA GLN A 614 -26.06 2.72 -2.77
C GLN A 614 -24.61 3.14 -3.07
N CYS A 615 -24.05 2.67 -4.17
CA CYS A 615 -22.71 3.01 -4.62
C CYS A 615 -22.64 4.48 -5.07
N LYS A 616 -21.52 5.12 -4.76
CA LYS A 616 -21.11 6.45 -5.26
C LYS A 616 -19.96 6.36 -6.26
N ALA A 617 -19.18 5.28 -6.19
CA ALA A 617 -18.10 4.94 -7.11
C ALA A 617 -17.96 3.43 -7.18
N CYS A 618 -17.41 2.94 -8.30
CA CYS A 618 -17.32 1.52 -8.61
C CYS A 618 -15.88 1.02 -8.62
N GLN A 619 -15.73 -0.31 -8.52
CA GLN A 619 -14.44 -1.00 -8.63
C GLN A 619 -13.88 -0.97 -10.06
N PHE A 620 -12.61 -1.33 -10.24
CA PHE A 620 -11.83 -1.11 -11.46
C PHE A 620 -12.52 -1.56 -12.76
N LEU A 621 -13.17 -2.71 -12.76
CA LEU A 621 -13.84 -3.30 -13.94
C LEU A 621 -15.27 -2.82 -14.19
N THR A 622 -15.86 -2.07 -13.27
CA THR A 622 -17.29 -1.73 -13.30
C THR A 622 -17.52 -0.22 -13.43
N TYR A 623 -18.74 0.15 -13.83
CA TYR A 623 -19.16 1.53 -14.05
C TYR A 623 -20.43 1.83 -13.26
N LEU A 624 -20.52 3.04 -12.73
CA LEU A 624 -21.67 3.48 -11.96
C LEU A 624 -22.86 3.75 -12.88
N SER A 625 -24.01 3.16 -12.58
CA SER A 625 -25.28 3.44 -13.24
C SER A 625 -26.40 3.45 -12.19
N ASN A 626 -27.04 4.61 -11.99
CA ASN A 626 -28.15 4.79 -11.05
C ASN A 626 -27.89 4.22 -9.65
N GLY A 627 -26.70 4.47 -9.09
CA GLY A 627 -26.31 4.01 -7.75
C GLY A 627 -25.81 2.56 -7.68
N SER A 628 -25.84 1.80 -8.79
CA SER A 628 -25.34 0.42 -8.86
C SER A 628 -24.12 0.31 -9.77
N CYS A 629 -23.23 -0.64 -9.49
CA CYS A 629 -22.06 -0.90 -10.33
C CYS A 629 -22.34 -2.02 -11.33
N VAL A 630 -22.12 -1.75 -12.62
CA VAL A 630 -22.38 -2.69 -13.72
C VAL A 630 -21.13 -2.91 -14.56
N THR A 631 -20.96 -4.12 -15.09
CA THR A 631 -19.83 -4.47 -15.97
C THR A 631 -20.02 -3.93 -17.39
N THR A 632 -21.27 -3.87 -17.86
CA THR A 632 -21.65 -3.30 -19.15
C THR A 632 -22.74 -2.25 -18.94
N CYS A 633 -22.58 -1.08 -19.53
CA CYS A 633 -23.59 -0.03 -19.43
C CYS A 633 -24.91 -0.46 -20.10
N PRO A 634 -26.07 -0.10 -19.52
CA PRO A 634 -27.38 -0.42 -20.09
C PRO A 634 -27.55 0.12 -21.51
N ASN A 635 -28.48 -0.46 -22.28
CA ASN A 635 -28.81 0.01 -23.63
C ASN A 635 -29.11 1.52 -23.67
N GLY A 636 -28.56 2.21 -24.68
CA GLY A 636 -28.65 3.66 -24.79
C GLY A 636 -27.72 4.43 -23.84
N GLN A 637 -26.75 3.75 -23.22
CA GLN A 637 -25.65 4.37 -22.46
C GLN A 637 -24.29 3.84 -22.96
N PHE A 638 -23.22 4.59 -22.69
CA PHE A 638 -21.83 4.19 -22.91
C PHE A 638 -21.01 4.37 -21.63
N ALA A 639 -19.94 3.60 -21.50
CA ALA A 639 -19.02 3.66 -20.37
C ALA A 639 -17.99 4.79 -20.56
N ASP A 640 -17.86 5.68 -19.58
CA ASP A 640 -16.75 6.64 -19.53
C ASP A 640 -15.63 6.15 -18.60
N GLU A 641 -14.43 6.03 -19.14
CA GLU A 641 -13.29 5.48 -18.42
C GLU A 641 -12.71 6.42 -17.37
N VAL A 642 -12.88 7.73 -17.55
CA VAL A 642 -12.32 8.74 -16.65
C VAL A 642 -13.13 8.82 -15.37
N SER A 643 -14.45 8.97 -15.49
CA SER A 643 -15.39 9.07 -14.36
C SER A 643 -15.89 7.71 -13.84
N LYS A 644 -15.58 6.60 -14.55
CA LYS A 644 -16.10 5.25 -14.26
C LYS A 644 -17.62 5.22 -14.11
N THR A 645 -18.32 5.94 -14.99
CA THR A 645 -19.77 6.12 -14.95
C THR A 645 -20.39 5.84 -16.31
N CYS A 646 -21.60 5.28 -16.33
CA CYS A 646 -22.37 5.11 -17.54
C CYS A 646 -23.12 6.41 -17.88
N PHE A 647 -22.82 6.98 -19.05
CA PHE A 647 -23.50 8.15 -19.58
C PHE A 647 -24.47 7.81 -20.70
N LYS A 648 -25.53 8.60 -20.84
CA LYS A 648 -26.51 8.40 -21.91
C LYS A 648 -25.88 8.66 -23.28
N CYS A 649 -26.27 7.86 -24.27
CA CYS A 649 -25.97 8.11 -25.66
C CYS A 649 -26.56 9.46 -26.12
N PRO A 650 -25.98 10.09 -27.15
CA PRO A 650 -26.49 11.33 -27.71
C PRO A 650 -27.94 11.16 -28.22
N ASP A 651 -28.66 12.27 -28.33
CA ASP A 651 -30.04 12.25 -28.80
C ASP A 651 -30.20 11.57 -30.17
N GLY A 652 -31.28 10.81 -30.33
CA GLY A 652 -31.52 10.02 -31.54
C GLY A 652 -30.68 8.76 -31.69
N CYS A 653 -29.67 8.56 -30.84
CA CYS A 653 -28.83 7.37 -30.86
C CYS A 653 -29.44 6.25 -30.00
N SER A 654 -29.51 5.03 -30.53
CA SER A 654 -29.94 3.83 -29.80
C SER A 654 -28.76 3.08 -29.17
N SER A 655 -27.57 3.15 -29.78
CA SER A 655 -26.33 2.55 -29.27
C SER A 655 -25.10 3.39 -29.63
N CYS A 656 -24.16 3.55 -28.71
CA CYS A 656 -22.97 4.40 -28.89
C CYS A 656 -21.76 3.84 -28.12
N THR A 657 -20.54 4.20 -28.54
CA THR A 657 -19.28 3.87 -27.84
C THR A 657 -18.69 5.06 -27.09
N SER A 658 -19.10 6.27 -27.46
CA SER A 658 -18.85 7.52 -26.73
C SER A 658 -19.96 8.49 -27.11
N TYR A 659 -20.03 9.66 -26.46
CA TYR A 659 -21.00 10.67 -26.85
C TYR A 659 -20.84 11.11 -28.33
N ASN A 660 -19.61 11.11 -28.84
CA ASN A 660 -19.29 11.53 -30.21
C ASN A 660 -19.33 10.40 -31.23
N ASN A 661 -19.60 9.17 -30.79
CA ASN A 661 -19.57 7.98 -31.64
C ASN A 661 -20.81 7.11 -31.44
N CYS A 662 -21.85 7.47 -32.19
CA CYS A 662 -23.08 6.69 -32.30
C CYS A 662 -22.94 5.57 -33.33
N THR A 663 -23.22 4.34 -32.89
CA THR A 663 -23.15 3.14 -33.74
C THR A 663 -24.50 2.80 -34.37
N GLY A 664 -25.62 3.14 -33.73
CA GLY A 664 -26.98 2.87 -34.21
C GLY A 664 -27.98 3.99 -33.89
N CYS A 665 -28.90 4.27 -34.81
CA CYS A 665 -29.91 5.32 -34.66
C CYS A 665 -31.29 4.76 -34.26
N LYS A 666 -32.07 5.57 -33.54
CA LYS A 666 -33.50 5.33 -33.27
C LYS A 666 -34.33 5.52 -34.56
N SER A 667 -35.54 4.98 -34.57
CA SER A 667 -36.51 5.22 -35.66
C SER A 667 -36.74 6.73 -35.85
N ASN A 668 -36.78 7.19 -37.11
CA ASN A 668 -36.85 8.61 -37.54
C ASN A 668 -35.54 9.41 -37.47
N TYR A 669 -34.41 8.74 -37.25
CA TYR A 669 -33.09 9.35 -37.34
C TYR A 669 -32.26 8.70 -38.45
N ILE A 670 -31.49 9.52 -39.16
CA ILE A 670 -30.60 9.13 -40.24
C ILE A 670 -29.16 9.19 -39.72
N LYS A 671 -28.40 8.11 -39.92
CA LYS A 671 -26.98 8.06 -39.54
C LYS A 671 -26.17 9.01 -40.42
N SER A 672 -25.48 9.96 -39.80
CA SER A 672 -24.55 10.89 -40.44
C SER A 672 -23.18 10.74 -39.77
N LEU A 673 -22.27 10.01 -40.44
CA LEU A 673 -20.96 9.63 -39.90
C LEU A 673 -21.07 8.97 -38.51
N THR A 674 -20.69 9.69 -37.46
CA THR A 674 -20.67 9.24 -36.07
C THR A 674 -21.85 9.78 -35.23
N SER A 675 -22.84 10.42 -35.86
CA SER A 675 -24.01 11.00 -35.18
C SER A 675 -25.32 10.57 -35.85
N CYS A 676 -26.45 10.73 -35.15
CA CYS A 676 -27.78 10.51 -35.69
C CYS A 676 -28.52 11.84 -35.81
N ILE A 677 -28.96 12.19 -37.02
CA ILE A 677 -29.69 13.42 -37.29
C ILE A 677 -31.16 13.07 -37.48
N ASN A 678 -32.04 13.78 -36.79
CA ASN A 678 -33.49 13.61 -37.00
C ASN A 678 -33.81 13.88 -38.48
N SER A 679 -34.61 13.00 -39.10
CA SER A 679 -34.92 13.09 -40.54
C SER A 679 -35.56 14.41 -40.98
N SER A 680 -36.12 15.17 -40.03
CA SER A 680 -36.73 16.50 -40.26
C SER A 680 -35.75 17.67 -40.08
N CYS A 681 -34.49 17.39 -39.74
CA CYS A 681 -33.47 18.40 -39.44
C CYS A 681 -32.33 18.36 -40.46
N THR A 682 -31.67 19.50 -40.67
CA THR A 682 -30.45 19.61 -41.47
C THR A 682 -29.26 19.91 -40.56
N THR A 683 -28.05 19.57 -41.02
CA THR A 683 -26.81 19.98 -40.36
C THR A 683 -26.77 21.51 -40.18
N PRO A 684 -26.24 22.04 -39.06
CA PRO A 684 -25.47 21.36 -38.00
C PRO A 684 -26.31 20.77 -36.84
N CYS A 685 -27.65 20.78 -36.91
CA CYS A 685 -28.49 20.28 -35.82
C CYS A 685 -28.60 18.74 -35.84
N ALA A 686 -28.47 18.08 -34.68
CA ALA A 686 -28.82 16.66 -34.51
C ALA A 686 -30.33 16.49 -34.23
N THR A 687 -30.88 17.36 -33.38
CA THR A 687 -32.33 17.54 -33.22
C THR A 687 -32.67 19.02 -33.34
N CYS A 688 -33.90 19.32 -33.77
CA CYS A 688 -34.32 20.69 -34.05
C CYS A 688 -35.83 20.85 -33.80
N LYS A 689 -36.24 22.08 -33.50
CA LYS A 689 -37.67 22.44 -33.39
C LYS A 689 -38.30 22.71 -34.76
N SER A 690 -37.50 23.12 -35.75
CA SER A 690 -37.85 23.34 -37.15
C SER A 690 -36.63 23.05 -38.03
N ALA A 691 -36.83 22.74 -39.31
CA ALA A 691 -35.77 22.39 -40.29
C ALA A 691 -34.77 23.53 -40.61
N THR A 692 -34.71 24.58 -39.79
CA THR A 692 -33.83 25.73 -39.94
C THR A 692 -32.55 25.55 -39.11
N PRO A 693 -31.35 25.87 -39.65
CA PRO A 693 -30.05 25.73 -38.96
C PRO A 693 -29.86 26.54 -37.66
N THR A 694 -30.84 27.36 -37.27
CA THR A 694 -30.82 28.24 -36.10
C THR A 694 -31.83 27.84 -35.02
N SER A 695 -32.46 26.68 -35.15
CA SER A 695 -33.43 26.16 -34.18
C SER A 695 -33.06 24.76 -33.68
N CYS A 696 -31.77 24.53 -33.45
CA CYS A 696 -31.23 23.29 -32.91
C CYS A 696 -31.64 23.10 -31.44
N LEU A 697 -32.00 21.87 -31.08
CA LEU A 697 -32.17 21.42 -29.69
C LEU A 697 -30.97 20.58 -29.23
N SER A 698 -30.24 19.99 -30.17
CA SER A 698 -28.93 19.37 -29.95
C SER A 698 -28.09 19.41 -31.23
N CYS A 699 -26.78 19.23 -31.10
CA CYS A 699 -25.81 19.47 -32.17
C CYS A 699 -25.22 18.18 -32.75
N ALA A 700 -24.98 18.18 -34.06
CA ALA A 700 -24.32 17.08 -34.76
C ALA A 700 -22.80 17.36 -34.88
N GLN A 701 -22.00 16.31 -35.07
CA GLN A 701 -20.60 16.40 -35.55
C GLN A 701 -19.64 17.24 -34.70
N ASN A 702 -19.40 16.87 -33.44
CA ASN A 702 -18.44 17.53 -32.54
C ASN A 702 -18.72 19.04 -32.26
N LEU A 703 -19.94 19.51 -32.50
CA LEU A 703 -20.37 20.88 -32.25
C LEU A 703 -21.12 20.98 -30.92
N TYR A 704 -21.06 22.17 -30.31
CA TYR A 704 -21.62 22.46 -29.00
C TYR A 704 -22.81 23.42 -29.10
N LEU A 705 -23.91 23.07 -28.42
CA LEU A 705 -25.10 23.92 -28.35
C LEU A 705 -24.80 25.17 -27.54
N GLN A 706 -25.06 26.33 -28.14
CA GLN A 706 -24.74 27.62 -27.52
C GLN A 706 -25.74 27.99 -26.41
N PRO A 707 -25.32 28.65 -25.32
CA PRO A 707 -26.17 28.86 -24.14
C PRO A 707 -27.37 29.79 -24.38
N SER A 708 -27.20 30.77 -25.27
CA SER A 708 -28.15 31.85 -25.53
C SER A 708 -28.63 31.90 -26.98
N SER A 709 -28.31 30.86 -27.76
CA SER A 709 -28.85 30.70 -29.12
C SER A 709 -29.03 29.23 -29.44
N ASN A 710 -30.11 28.87 -30.13
CA ASN A 710 -30.38 27.51 -30.62
C ASN A 710 -29.47 27.15 -31.82
N LYS A 711 -28.18 27.51 -31.75
CA LYS A 711 -27.14 27.33 -32.77
C LYS A 711 -26.07 26.39 -32.23
N CYS A 712 -25.38 25.74 -33.15
CA CYS A 712 -24.27 24.83 -32.88
C CYS A 712 -22.95 25.43 -33.39
N ASP A 713 -21.92 25.45 -32.55
CA ASP A 713 -20.59 25.97 -32.89
C ASP A 713 -19.48 25.06 -32.34
N SER A 714 -18.30 25.13 -32.94
CA SER A 714 -17.08 24.43 -32.52
C SER A 714 -16.45 24.99 -31.24
N SER A 715 -16.88 26.16 -30.78
CA SER A 715 -16.36 26.87 -29.60
C SER A 715 -17.46 27.28 -28.62
N CYS A 716 -17.09 27.49 -27.35
CA CYS A 716 -17.99 28.01 -26.32
C CYS A 716 -17.57 29.42 -25.90
N PRO A 717 -18.52 30.30 -25.56
CA PRO A 717 -18.24 31.66 -25.10
C PRO A 717 -17.56 31.66 -23.72
N LEU A 718 -16.91 32.78 -23.37
CA LEU A 718 -16.32 32.98 -22.03
C LEU A 718 -17.36 32.77 -20.92
N GLY A 719 -16.93 32.18 -19.81
CA GLY A 719 -17.82 31.75 -18.74
C GLY A 719 -18.58 30.43 -19.03
N TYR A 720 -18.28 29.75 -20.13
CA TYR A 720 -18.79 28.43 -20.47
C TYR A 720 -17.67 27.51 -20.94
N TYR A 721 -17.75 26.21 -20.63
CA TYR A 721 -16.81 25.20 -21.11
C TYR A 721 -17.48 24.25 -22.11
N LYS A 722 -16.65 23.58 -22.91
CA LYS A 722 -17.07 22.54 -23.85
C LYS A 722 -17.41 21.27 -23.08
N ASN A 723 -18.69 21.01 -22.86
CA ASN A 723 -19.11 19.80 -22.17
C ASN A 723 -19.15 18.63 -23.16
N SER A 724 -18.09 17.83 -23.18
CA SER A 724 -17.98 16.66 -24.07
C SER A 724 -18.93 15.51 -23.72
N ILE A 725 -19.67 15.60 -22.60
CA ILE A 725 -20.62 14.58 -22.15
C ILE A 725 -21.99 14.79 -22.79
N ASP A 726 -22.41 16.02 -23.04
CA ASP A 726 -23.72 16.34 -23.64
C ASP A 726 -23.63 17.27 -24.87
N MET A 727 -22.42 17.69 -25.23
CA MET A 727 -22.10 18.60 -26.33
C MET A 727 -22.89 19.90 -26.24
N THR A 728 -22.98 20.43 -25.02
CA THR A 728 -23.47 21.77 -24.75
C THR A 728 -22.34 22.67 -24.29
N CYS A 729 -22.51 23.97 -24.45
CA CYS A 729 -21.72 24.95 -23.71
C CYS A 729 -22.35 25.08 -22.32
N THR A 730 -21.73 24.43 -21.33
CA THR A 730 -22.21 24.45 -19.94
C THR A 730 -21.55 25.61 -19.19
N ALA A 731 -22.33 26.31 -18.37
CA ALA A 731 -21.84 27.46 -17.61
C ALA A 731 -20.75 27.04 -16.61
N CYS A 732 -19.72 27.88 -16.48
CA CYS A 732 -18.77 27.77 -15.38
C CYS A 732 -19.44 28.07 -14.03
N LEU A 733 -18.77 27.70 -12.94
CA LEU A 733 -19.17 28.10 -11.59
C LEU A 733 -19.31 29.62 -11.46
N THR A 734 -20.22 30.05 -10.58
CA THR A 734 -20.43 31.47 -10.29
C THR A 734 -19.11 32.17 -9.91
N GLY A 735 -18.85 33.31 -10.55
CA GLY A 735 -17.60 34.05 -10.36
C GLY A 735 -16.41 33.55 -11.18
N CYS A 736 -16.60 32.54 -12.03
CA CYS A 736 -15.56 31.98 -12.90
C CYS A 736 -15.64 32.52 -14.34
N LYS A 737 -14.51 33.03 -14.86
CA LYS A 737 -14.36 33.52 -16.25
C LYS A 737 -13.94 32.43 -17.24
N ASN A 738 -13.13 31.46 -16.79
CA ASN A 738 -12.66 30.36 -17.63
C ASN A 738 -12.61 29.08 -16.80
N CYS A 739 -13.16 28.00 -17.32
CA CYS A 739 -13.26 26.70 -16.64
C CYS A 739 -13.04 25.56 -17.62
N THR A 740 -12.57 24.42 -17.11
CA THR A 740 -12.38 23.19 -17.90
C THR A 740 -13.56 22.24 -17.79
N ASP A 741 -14.30 22.30 -16.67
CA ASP A 741 -15.52 21.54 -16.42
C ASP A 741 -16.43 22.28 -15.42
N ALA A 742 -17.60 21.71 -15.09
CA ALA A 742 -18.60 22.30 -14.19
C ALA A 742 -18.12 22.54 -12.76
N LYS A 743 -17.00 21.95 -12.35
CA LYS A 743 -16.43 22.03 -11.01
C LYS A 743 -15.05 22.71 -11.00
N THR A 744 -14.44 22.89 -12.17
CA THR A 744 -13.05 23.33 -12.29
C THR A 744 -12.90 24.67 -12.99
N CYS A 745 -12.89 25.72 -12.18
CA CYS A 745 -12.50 27.05 -12.58
C CYS A 745 -10.98 27.17 -12.67
N ILE A 746 -10.48 27.71 -13.77
CA ILE A 746 -9.06 28.02 -13.98
C ILE A 746 -8.78 29.52 -13.89
N GLN A 747 -9.81 30.38 -14.00
CA GLN A 747 -9.67 31.83 -13.87
C GLN A 747 -10.94 32.46 -13.30
N CYS A 748 -10.85 33.04 -12.10
CA CYS A 748 -11.96 33.76 -11.47
C CYS A 748 -12.07 35.22 -11.96
N ASP A 749 -13.26 35.79 -11.83
CA ASP A 749 -13.54 37.18 -12.12
C ASP A 749 -13.00 38.11 -11.02
N SER A 750 -11.70 38.39 -11.11
CA SER A 750 -10.98 39.20 -10.13
C SER A 750 -11.51 40.64 -10.02
N SER A 751 -12.11 41.15 -11.10
CA SER A 751 -12.74 42.47 -11.21
C SER A 751 -13.93 42.64 -10.27
N ASN A 752 -14.65 41.55 -9.98
CA ASN A 752 -15.82 41.51 -9.11
C ASN A 752 -15.54 40.89 -7.73
N GLY A 753 -14.26 40.83 -7.33
CA GLY A 753 -13.85 40.38 -5.99
C GLY A 753 -13.75 38.87 -5.81
N TYR A 754 -14.04 38.07 -6.84
CA TYR A 754 -13.91 36.61 -6.78
C TYR A 754 -12.45 36.17 -6.82
N ARG A 755 -12.10 35.17 -6.01
CA ARG A 755 -10.77 34.57 -5.93
C ARG A 755 -10.87 33.04 -5.98
N LEU A 756 -9.87 32.42 -6.60
CA LEU A 756 -9.83 30.99 -6.81
C LEU A 756 -9.51 30.26 -5.50
N TYR A 757 -10.37 29.31 -5.13
CA TYR A 757 -10.24 28.43 -3.98
C TYR A 757 -10.43 26.99 -4.46
N GLY A 758 -9.34 26.23 -4.50
CA GLY A 758 -9.29 24.95 -5.19
C GLY A 758 -9.68 25.13 -6.66
N SER A 759 -10.85 24.62 -7.01
CA SER A 759 -11.40 24.64 -8.36
C SER A 759 -12.65 25.56 -8.48
N SER A 760 -12.96 26.35 -7.45
CA SER A 760 -14.16 27.22 -7.36
C SER A 760 -13.82 28.67 -7.01
N CYS A 761 -14.74 29.62 -7.19
CA CYS A 761 -14.51 31.04 -6.89
C CYS A 761 -15.32 31.51 -5.66
N THR A 762 -14.68 32.23 -4.73
CA THR A 762 -15.33 32.77 -3.50
C THR A 762 -14.95 34.23 -3.22
N ILE A 763 -15.70 34.90 -2.33
CA ILE A 763 -15.49 36.30 -1.88
C ILE A 763 -15.12 36.28 -0.38
N CYS A 764 -13.90 36.70 -0.02
CA CYS A 764 -13.40 36.71 1.37
C CYS A 764 -13.33 38.13 1.97
N THR A 765 -13.48 38.23 3.31
CA THR A 765 -13.33 39.51 4.04
C THR A 765 -11.85 39.80 4.26
N LYS A 766 -11.38 41.02 3.95
CA LYS A 766 -10.00 41.44 4.21
C LYS A 766 -9.70 41.39 5.72
N PRO A 767 -8.54 40.88 6.19
CA PRO A 767 -7.35 40.50 5.43
C PRO A 767 -7.22 38.99 5.13
N CYS A 768 -8.31 38.23 5.03
CA CYS A 768 -8.24 36.82 4.64
C CYS A 768 -7.84 36.68 3.16
N ALA A 769 -6.79 35.90 2.87
CA ALA A 769 -6.47 35.50 1.50
C ALA A 769 -7.34 34.33 1.02
N THR A 770 -7.70 33.42 1.94
CA THR A 770 -8.76 32.43 1.77
C THR A 770 -9.59 32.36 3.05
N CYS A 771 -10.83 31.92 2.97
CA CYS A 771 -11.80 31.96 4.06
C CYS A 771 -12.68 30.71 4.07
N SER A 772 -13.30 30.42 5.22
CA SER A 772 -14.18 29.28 5.42
C SER A 772 -15.41 29.36 4.53
N SER A 773 -15.90 28.19 4.08
CA SER A 773 -17.11 28.04 3.27
C SER A 773 -18.40 28.48 3.97
N ILE A 774 -18.36 28.63 5.30
CA ILE A 774 -19.51 29.01 6.13
C ILE A 774 -19.41 30.48 6.59
N ASN A 775 -18.19 31.00 6.74
CA ASN A 775 -17.96 32.34 7.28
C ASN A 775 -16.81 33.06 6.53
N PRO A 776 -17.11 34.09 5.72
CA PRO A 776 -16.12 34.87 4.98
C PRO A 776 -15.08 35.60 5.84
N SER A 777 -15.32 35.75 7.15
CA SER A 777 -14.41 36.38 8.12
C SER A 777 -13.62 35.35 8.96
N SER A 778 -13.91 34.07 8.80
CA SER A 778 -13.09 32.97 9.34
C SER A 778 -12.02 32.65 8.32
N CYS A 779 -10.82 33.20 8.49
CA CYS A 779 -9.74 33.02 7.52
C CYS A 779 -9.24 31.58 7.54
N LEU A 780 -8.92 31.05 6.35
CA LEU A 780 -8.17 29.81 6.14
C LEU A 780 -6.74 30.10 5.67
N SER A 781 -6.48 31.32 5.20
CA SER A 781 -5.14 31.87 4.99
C SER A 781 -5.22 33.41 4.95
N CYS A 782 -4.07 34.07 5.02
CA CYS A 782 -3.99 35.50 5.27
C CYS A 782 -3.29 36.26 4.13
N GLU A 783 -3.74 37.49 3.86
CA GLU A 783 -3.07 38.43 2.96
C GLU A 783 -1.91 39.14 3.68
N ASN A 784 -0.94 39.63 2.92
CA ASN A 784 0.10 40.58 3.37
C ASN A 784 0.96 40.10 4.57
N SER A 785 1.57 38.92 4.46
CA SER A 785 2.55 38.42 5.45
C SER A 785 2.02 38.31 6.88
N LEU A 786 0.70 38.25 7.06
CA LEU A 786 0.04 37.98 8.34
C LEU A 786 -0.07 36.47 8.57
N TYR A 787 -0.05 36.04 9.83
CA TYR A 787 -0.09 34.64 10.24
C TYR A 787 -1.48 34.21 10.68
N LEU A 788 -1.90 33.01 10.29
CA LEU A 788 -3.17 32.42 10.66
C LEU A 788 -3.09 31.78 12.04
N GLN A 789 -3.91 32.25 12.98
CA GLN A 789 -4.09 31.66 14.30
C GLN A 789 -5.57 31.65 14.66
N ASN A 790 -6.12 30.50 15.02
CA ASN A 790 -7.54 30.34 15.39
C ASN A 790 -8.51 30.98 14.38
N ASN A 791 -8.30 30.71 13.08
CA ASN A 791 -9.08 31.26 11.96
C ASN A 791 -9.05 32.80 11.84
N GLN A 792 -8.07 33.47 12.44
CA GLN A 792 -7.84 34.89 12.30
C GLN A 792 -6.41 35.19 11.83
N CYS A 793 -6.27 36.29 11.10
CA CYS A 793 -4.98 36.75 10.62
C CYS A 793 -4.36 37.75 11.60
N VAL A 794 -3.20 37.39 12.17
CA VAL A 794 -2.46 38.16 13.16
C VAL A 794 -1.08 38.55 12.61
N ALA A 795 -0.55 39.71 12.99
CA ALA A 795 0.78 40.14 12.54
C ALA A 795 1.93 39.35 13.21
N THR A 796 1.69 38.86 14.43
CA THR A 796 2.64 38.09 15.24
C THR A 796 1.89 37.01 16.01
N CYS A 797 2.39 35.78 16.00
CA CYS A 797 1.79 34.67 16.74
C CYS A 797 1.81 34.90 18.25
N SER A 798 0.77 34.44 18.95
CA SER A 798 0.72 34.52 20.41
C SER A 798 1.77 33.61 21.08
N LYS A 799 2.06 33.85 22.36
CA LYS A 799 2.92 32.98 23.17
C LYS A 799 2.51 31.51 23.07
N GLY A 800 3.51 30.63 23.04
CA GLY A 800 3.34 29.20 22.81
C GLY A 800 3.22 28.79 21.33
N TYR A 801 3.31 29.76 20.42
CA TYR A 801 3.29 29.53 18.98
C TYR A 801 4.42 30.31 18.29
N PHE A 802 4.96 29.75 17.21
CA PHE A 802 5.93 30.41 16.34
C PHE A 802 5.36 30.60 14.94
N ASN A 803 6.05 31.46 14.17
CA ASN A 803 5.75 31.70 12.78
C ASN A 803 6.07 30.44 11.96
N GLY A 804 5.08 29.58 11.81
CA GLY A 804 5.17 28.31 11.11
C GLY A 804 5.10 28.45 9.59
N PRO A 805 5.28 27.34 8.86
CA PRO A 805 5.13 27.32 7.41
C PRO A 805 3.72 27.76 6.98
N ASN A 806 3.61 28.29 5.75
CA ASN A 806 2.37 28.81 5.15
C ASN A 806 1.73 30.00 5.87
N TYR A 807 2.51 30.82 6.56
CA TYR A 807 1.99 31.94 7.35
C TYR A 807 0.91 31.46 8.35
N THR A 808 1.20 30.39 9.09
CA THR A 808 0.34 29.88 10.16
C THR A 808 1.09 29.92 11.48
N CYS A 809 0.37 30.11 12.58
CA CYS A 809 0.97 30.03 13.91
C CYS A 809 1.02 28.58 14.36
N SER A 810 2.22 28.00 14.31
CA SER A 810 2.47 26.61 14.71
C SER A 810 2.79 26.53 16.20
N PRO A 811 2.28 25.52 16.93
CA PRO A 811 2.55 25.39 18.35
C PRO A 811 4.02 25.08 18.62
N CYS A 812 4.56 25.67 19.67
CA CYS A 812 5.86 25.30 20.23
C CYS A 812 5.80 23.94 20.94
N LEU A 813 6.98 23.40 21.29
CA LEU A 813 7.08 22.26 22.21
C LEU A 813 6.27 22.50 23.49
N LYS A 814 5.69 21.42 24.04
CA LYS A 814 4.91 21.49 25.28
C LYS A 814 5.73 22.14 26.40
N GLY A 815 5.15 23.15 27.04
CA GLY A 815 5.82 23.91 28.11
C GLY A 815 6.67 25.09 27.62
N CYS A 816 6.71 25.35 26.32
CA CYS A 816 7.47 26.45 25.72
C CYS A 816 6.59 27.70 25.50
N ASP A 817 7.06 28.86 25.95
CA ASP A 817 6.41 30.17 25.71
C ASP A 817 6.89 30.83 24.42
N GLU A 818 8.17 30.68 24.06
CA GLU A 818 8.73 31.20 22.81
C GLU A 818 9.63 30.17 22.15
N CYS A 819 9.42 29.93 20.87
CA CYS A 819 10.25 29.06 20.05
C CYS A 819 10.45 29.68 18.66
N SER A 820 11.49 29.24 17.95
CA SER A 820 11.67 29.56 16.53
C SER A 820 11.13 28.47 15.60
N ASP A 821 10.93 27.27 16.14
CA ASP A 821 10.51 26.06 15.44
C ASP A 821 9.84 25.09 16.43
N GLY A 822 9.28 23.99 15.92
CA GLY A 822 8.59 22.99 16.73
C GLY A 822 9.51 22.05 17.53
N ASN A 823 10.84 22.20 17.42
CA ASN A 823 11.83 21.25 17.94
C ASN A 823 12.76 21.85 18.99
N SER A 824 12.81 23.18 19.11
CA SER A 824 13.65 23.88 20.07
C SER A 824 12.93 25.07 20.69
N CYS A 825 12.91 25.11 22.01
CA CYS A 825 12.32 26.15 22.81
C CYS A 825 13.36 27.17 23.28
N LYS A 826 13.07 28.46 23.10
CA LYS A 826 13.90 29.55 23.60
C LYS A 826 13.60 29.88 25.06
N THR A 827 12.31 29.96 25.42
CA THR A 827 11.88 30.28 26.79
C THR A 827 10.75 29.36 27.23
N CYS A 828 10.91 28.76 28.42
CA CYS A 828 9.89 27.91 29.01
C CYS A 828 8.88 28.72 29.79
N ASN A 829 7.64 28.22 29.81
CA ASN A 829 6.60 28.77 30.65
C ASN A 829 6.93 28.54 32.14
N SER A 830 6.20 29.22 33.03
CA SER A 830 6.47 29.21 34.48
C SER A 830 6.45 27.83 35.16
N GLN A 831 5.84 26.81 34.55
CA GLN A 831 5.73 25.46 35.09
C GLN A 831 6.85 24.51 34.60
N TYR A 832 7.69 24.96 33.67
CA TYR A 832 8.72 24.16 33.02
C TYR A 832 10.09 24.85 33.15
N LYS A 833 11.17 24.06 33.06
CA LYS A 833 12.55 24.58 33.02
C LYS A 833 13.26 24.17 31.73
N PRO A 834 14.19 25.01 31.23
CA PRO A 834 14.96 24.70 30.03
C PRO A 834 15.93 23.55 30.29
N PHE A 835 16.00 22.62 29.35
CA PHE A 835 16.91 21.48 29.36
C PHE A 835 17.47 21.23 27.95
N THR A 836 18.77 20.96 27.84
CA THR A 836 19.40 20.70 26.54
C THR A 836 19.49 19.20 26.28
N TYR A 837 18.76 18.70 25.28
CA TYR A 837 18.76 17.31 24.86
C TYR A 837 19.18 17.21 23.40
N LYS A 838 20.21 16.40 23.08
CA LYS A 838 20.75 16.24 21.71
C LYS A 838 20.98 17.58 20.98
N ASN A 839 21.57 18.56 21.67
CA ASN A 839 21.81 19.93 21.18
C ASN A 839 20.56 20.77 20.84
N GLN A 840 19.36 20.35 21.28
CA GLN A 840 18.13 21.13 21.20
C GLN A 840 17.67 21.55 22.60
N GLN A 841 17.16 22.77 22.73
CA GLN A 841 16.67 23.27 24.01
C GLN A 841 15.19 22.89 24.14
N VAL A 842 14.82 22.13 25.16
CA VAL A 842 13.43 21.69 25.39
C VAL A 842 12.96 22.16 26.75
N CYS A 843 11.65 22.21 26.96
CA CYS A 843 11.06 22.53 28.24
C CYS A 843 10.58 21.27 28.93
N MET A 844 11.04 21.06 30.16
CA MET A 844 10.62 19.90 30.94
C MET A 844 9.98 20.35 32.25
N ASN A 845 8.95 19.63 32.65
CA ASN A 845 8.40 19.77 33.99
C ASN A 845 9.21 18.89 34.97
N SER A 846 9.05 19.14 36.26
CA SER A 846 9.77 18.41 37.32
C SER A 846 9.38 16.94 37.50
N GLN A 847 8.48 16.41 36.66
CA GLN A 847 7.99 15.03 36.67
C GLN A 847 8.34 14.25 35.39
N SER A 848 8.97 14.90 34.40
CA SER A 848 9.29 14.31 33.11
C SER A 848 10.62 13.55 33.14
N CYS A 849 10.56 12.29 32.71
CA CYS A 849 11.71 11.41 32.56
C CYS A 849 11.88 10.99 31.11
N PHE A 850 13.12 10.90 30.63
CA PHE A 850 13.38 10.30 29.33
C PHE A 850 13.36 8.79 29.46
N SER A 851 12.67 8.12 28.54
CA SER A 851 12.81 6.67 28.39
C SER A 851 14.29 6.31 28.20
N PRO A 852 14.84 5.31 28.92
CA PRO A 852 14.13 4.25 29.63
C PRO A 852 13.85 4.48 31.13
N CYS A 853 14.00 5.69 31.66
CA CYS A 853 13.64 6.00 33.04
C CYS A 853 12.11 6.03 33.22
N SER A 854 11.62 5.37 34.27
CA SER A 854 10.23 5.50 34.75
C SER A 854 10.10 6.67 35.74
N THR A 855 11.07 6.80 36.64
CA THR A 855 11.22 7.98 37.51
C THR A 855 12.68 8.41 37.53
N CYS A 856 12.96 9.66 37.88
CA CYS A 856 14.29 10.28 37.78
C CYS A 856 14.76 10.82 39.12
N ILE A 857 16.07 10.90 39.30
CA ILE A 857 16.70 11.39 40.53
C ILE A 857 16.77 12.91 40.49
N GLY A 858 16.10 13.56 41.44
CA GLY A 858 16.12 15.02 41.58
C GLY A 858 15.27 15.76 40.55
N SER A 859 15.06 17.05 40.80
CA SER A 859 14.04 17.86 40.13
C SER A 859 14.34 18.18 38.66
N PHE A 860 15.59 17.98 38.19
CA PHE A 860 16.06 18.42 36.87
C PHE A 860 17.06 17.48 36.19
N GLN A 861 17.15 16.20 36.58
CA GLN A 861 18.03 15.23 35.92
C GLN A 861 17.22 14.12 35.23
N PRO A 862 16.62 14.40 34.07
CA PRO A 862 15.66 13.53 33.37
C PRO A 862 16.30 12.28 32.74
N ALA A 863 17.63 12.21 32.75
CA ALA A 863 18.44 11.13 32.20
C ALA A 863 19.10 10.27 33.30
N THR A 864 19.01 10.69 34.57
CA THR A 864 19.43 9.88 35.71
C THR A 864 18.20 9.26 36.33
N CYS A 865 18.05 7.96 36.20
CA CYS A 865 16.88 7.23 36.59
C CYS A 865 16.92 6.88 38.08
N ALA A 866 15.79 7.07 38.77
CA ALA A 866 15.52 6.50 40.09
C ALA A 866 14.82 5.14 39.97
N SER A 867 14.05 4.94 38.89
CA SER A 867 13.48 3.64 38.50
C SER A 867 13.38 3.55 36.98
N CYS A 868 13.21 2.33 36.46
CA CYS A 868 13.20 2.05 35.04
C CYS A 868 11.81 1.67 34.52
N ASN A 869 11.53 1.95 33.25
CA ASN A 869 10.35 1.41 32.57
C ASN A 869 10.39 -0.12 32.55
N PRO A 870 9.24 -0.81 32.43
CA PRO A 870 9.19 -2.27 32.28
C PRO A 870 10.19 -2.75 31.21
N ASN A 871 10.93 -3.83 31.50
CA ASN A 871 12.00 -4.43 30.68
C ASN A 871 13.42 -3.80 30.77
N PHE A 872 13.62 -2.76 31.57
CA PHE A 872 14.96 -2.21 31.86
C PHE A 872 15.33 -2.43 33.34
N TYR A 873 16.62 -2.56 33.65
CA TYR A 873 17.16 -2.70 35.00
C TYR A 873 17.98 -1.48 35.38
N LEU A 874 17.82 -0.99 36.62
CA LEU A 874 18.60 0.13 37.13
C LEU A 874 20.01 -0.35 37.51
N GLN A 875 21.03 0.21 36.85
CA GLN A 875 22.44 0.02 37.21
C GLN A 875 23.08 1.37 37.52
N GLY A 876 23.33 1.63 38.81
CA GLY A 876 23.70 2.97 39.28
C GLY A 876 22.53 3.93 39.15
N THR A 877 22.66 4.94 38.28
CA THR A 877 21.60 5.92 37.97
C THR A 877 21.10 5.81 36.53
N SER A 878 21.36 4.70 35.85
CA SER A 878 21.02 4.51 34.44
C SER A 878 20.22 3.23 34.25
N CYS A 879 19.21 3.28 33.39
CA CYS A 879 18.40 2.12 33.04
C CYS A 879 19.00 1.40 31.83
N VAL A 880 19.35 0.13 32.01
CA VAL A 880 19.98 -0.71 30.98
C VAL A 880 19.09 -1.91 30.66
N ALA A 881 18.98 -2.27 29.38
CA ALA A 881 18.18 -3.43 28.97
C ALA A 881 18.82 -4.76 29.42
N LYS A 882 20.15 -4.77 29.63
CA LYS A 882 20.92 -5.89 30.15
C LYS A 882 21.98 -5.37 31.12
N CYS A 883 22.12 -6.01 32.28
CA CYS A 883 23.13 -5.66 33.28
C CYS A 883 24.54 -5.93 32.77
N ASN A 884 25.50 -5.09 33.18
CA ASN A 884 26.92 -5.27 32.87
C ASN A 884 27.49 -6.55 33.51
N GLN A 885 28.64 -7.02 33.02
CA GLN A 885 29.33 -8.21 33.55
C GLN A 885 29.54 -8.13 35.06
N GLY A 886 29.36 -9.26 35.75
CA GLY A 886 29.39 -9.35 37.22
C GLY A 886 28.09 -8.91 37.91
N TYR A 887 27.00 -8.65 37.16
CA TYR A 887 25.68 -8.31 37.69
C TYR A 887 24.58 -9.10 36.95
N TYR A 888 23.51 -9.44 37.66
CA TYR A 888 22.30 -10.04 37.09
C TYR A 888 21.09 -9.11 37.27
N GLY A 889 20.11 -9.23 36.37
CA GLY A 889 18.88 -8.46 36.44
C GLY A 889 17.93 -9.02 37.50
N ASN A 890 17.81 -8.34 38.63
CA ASN A 890 16.90 -8.73 39.68
C ASN A 890 15.48 -8.27 39.34
N LYS A 891 14.62 -9.22 38.96
CA LYS A 891 13.23 -8.96 38.56
C LYS A 891 12.34 -8.45 39.68
N SER A 892 12.69 -8.70 40.95
CA SER A 892 11.86 -8.30 42.10
C SER A 892 11.91 -6.80 42.39
N ASN A 893 13.05 -6.17 42.13
CA ASN A 893 13.27 -4.75 42.40
C ASN A 893 13.74 -3.96 41.16
N GLN A 894 13.84 -4.63 40.01
CA GLN A 894 14.20 -4.04 38.72
C GLN A 894 15.57 -3.35 38.74
N THR A 895 16.53 -3.93 39.47
CA THR A 895 17.92 -3.42 39.56
C THR A 895 18.94 -4.47 39.11
N CYS A 896 20.11 -4.01 38.67
CA CYS A 896 21.25 -4.86 38.44
C CYS A 896 21.94 -5.16 39.78
N THR A 897 21.83 -6.41 40.24
CA THR A 897 22.41 -6.86 41.51
C THR A 897 23.73 -7.57 41.25
N GLN A 898 24.74 -7.33 42.09
CA GLN A 898 26.07 -7.90 41.92
C GLN A 898 26.04 -9.43 42.10
N CYS A 899 26.77 -10.12 41.24
CA CYS A 899 26.97 -11.56 41.33
C CYS A 899 27.80 -11.97 42.56
N PRO A 900 27.73 -13.24 42.97
CA PRO A 900 28.59 -13.79 44.03
C PRO A 900 30.07 -13.54 43.79
N THR A 901 30.85 -13.50 44.86
CA THR A 901 32.32 -13.31 44.78
C THR A 901 32.93 -14.34 43.84
N ASN A 902 33.81 -13.90 42.93
CA ASN A 902 34.45 -14.70 41.88
C ASN A 902 33.53 -15.20 40.75
N CYS A 903 32.33 -14.62 40.61
CA CYS A 903 31.40 -14.93 39.52
C CYS A 903 31.32 -13.80 38.48
N SER A 904 31.53 -14.14 37.20
CA SER A 904 31.46 -13.19 36.07
C SER A 904 30.07 -13.09 35.45
N ASN A 905 29.25 -14.14 35.56
CA ASN A 905 27.84 -14.15 35.17
C ASN A 905 27.05 -15.04 36.12
N CYS A 906 25.90 -14.57 36.60
CA CYS A 906 25.05 -15.29 37.54
C CYS A 906 23.58 -15.09 37.15
N SER A 907 22.71 -15.99 37.60
CA SER A 907 21.25 -15.84 37.42
C SER A 907 20.56 -15.30 38.67
N ASP A 908 21.17 -15.47 39.85
CA ASP A 908 20.68 -15.06 41.15
C ASP A 908 21.87 -14.92 42.16
N PRO A 909 21.64 -14.51 43.43
CA PRO A 909 22.68 -14.32 44.44
C PRO A 909 23.45 -15.58 44.88
N SER A 910 23.09 -16.76 44.39
CA SER A 910 23.66 -18.05 44.75
C SER A 910 24.15 -18.85 43.55
N THR A 911 23.62 -18.59 42.36
CA THR A 911 23.87 -19.39 41.16
C THR A 911 24.84 -18.70 40.22
N CYS A 912 26.09 -19.16 40.22
CA CYS A 912 27.08 -18.71 39.25
C CYS A 912 27.01 -19.51 37.94
N LEU A 913 26.88 -18.82 36.81
CA LEU A 913 26.82 -19.40 35.46
C LEU A 913 28.19 -19.37 34.77
N SER A 914 29.06 -18.44 35.13
CA SER A 914 30.47 -18.43 34.71
C SER A 914 31.31 -17.74 35.76
N CYS A 915 32.48 -18.30 36.07
CA CYS A 915 33.39 -17.73 37.05
C CYS A 915 34.26 -16.62 36.45
N SER A 916 34.81 -15.77 37.30
CA SER A 916 35.88 -14.83 36.94
C SER A 916 37.19 -15.58 36.70
N ASN A 917 38.12 -14.99 35.94
CA ASN A 917 39.40 -15.61 35.58
C ASN A 917 40.09 -16.26 36.79
N ASN A 918 40.55 -17.51 36.63
CA ASN A 918 41.19 -18.39 37.62
C ASN A 918 40.27 -19.18 38.58
N TYR A 919 38.95 -19.18 38.35
CA TYR A 919 37.99 -20.00 39.09
C TYR A 919 37.19 -20.90 38.14
N PHE A 920 36.75 -22.06 38.62
CA PHE A 920 35.93 -23.02 37.88
C PHE A 920 34.64 -23.31 38.66
N LEU A 921 33.56 -23.62 37.95
CA LEU A 921 32.30 -24.06 38.56
C LEU A 921 32.53 -25.47 39.11
N SER A 922 32.23 -25.68 40.40
CA SER A 922 32.31 -26.99 41.06
C SER A 922 31.09 -27.84 40.77
#